data_AF-A0A1D3TXP8-F1
#
_entry.id   AF-A0A1D3TXP8-F1
#
_cell.length_a   1.000
_cell.length_b   1.000
_cell.length_c   1.000
_cell.angle_alpha   90.00
_cell.angle_beta   90.00
_cell.angle_gamma   90.00
#
_symmetry.space_group_name_H-M   'P 1'
#
loop_
_entity.id
_entity.type
_entity.pdbx_description
1 polymer ?
#
loop_
_entity_poly.entity_id
_entity_poly.type
_entity_poly.pdbx_seq_one_letter_code
_entity_poly.pdbx_strand_id
1 'polypeptide(L)'
;MKETIDRFIRSTTERNGLLLADLPTGYGKTYRAARSIHEYIRDTESLQKVFFITTLIKNLPIDELKKAYKDAGDSEGYDRDVLVIRSNFDCVRKSLLGLNVPEQHQTEAYWRLREKLETLERLEKRGGEFSVLKGEIAKEIQQKLEPDFRTDIKRIIKKELPNRSNERREAIRGQKNYRWIGELYPAVFTSDYKVYLMTVDKFLVKNSTLVEPSYEFIQHSISDNAIIFIDEFDATKETIQKSIIQKAINSQQDYISLFKQLHDAMLLRECPDNLQRPYQEYMRNHKSAYGYEDLQKEAESIYKEFHLKHSYKTVSGDIDRRQNFLFNDGSYHTMLRNNRTHIRVTPNEEARQVSIHFEGKDEYDRNKSGQDIIIHQLIRSINGFLNRFRLMVFGWSSVYADCVNRSREETEDLFSAENAMRTICRHFELSEGQAELLMGGLNWSGGVQKEEGESVPDLSFYANGFRYFEFTDSDSHLTQTAFNYIQILDTPEKILLYLCRKSKVVGISATATLPTVIANYDTGYLSDMLKDRYVQAENEVYENIRQELDQQWMAYSEGRISVRVEIIDHNLDHLLLEERLKDVASDRDFVKGFASKIQAKVGDNEYLWKRYCSIIKAMREFVARDDIQSFLCLNMVLPKSGGNSPAFDRDLLEEAMDDLLEIHGKAKGLSASSCIVVLKGENFAAERDEVLDRLGRGEKIFIFSSYKTIGAGQNLQYDAVDVSRFVKTGVAKGSDDSRIWMKDMDALFLGDITNISVNTYDAENFGKEELARFLFQAEYLYQNDEISHSILNRLIRLGFRAYAGNREGDSVAAKKLSDAKSIRRQATRDIMQAVGRICRTFLKNPVVYIYTVESVMTKVEFDCLEGQLLCPEMKALVDAKRQFGYRQREEDERVLNRAERISTRGKELIMKMLSRDWTEESMLLWKRLRETVLAKPTATPEESRQNEIIEKLYVTGGEAHKAYLYAQKGDFSDVVIEFENDRHVFAAGIRCEGKIVSCVSEDDARLQDILRYPGMQRHFWEKGWATSFMPEEFILSPVLFHNIYKGALGEAAGRYILQRELGMELHEIEDPSSFEFFDYQINEGVYLDFKHWKQQYMVDREKTREEIRRKLDIIGGQRVYIINILAVDSFVPHNDGRIVEIPCLLNTDGTANEKALRLLKGECI
;
A
#
# COMPACT_ATOMS: atom_id res chain seq x y z
N MET A 1 -19.19 2.33 -23.33
CA MET A 1 -18.94 2.22 -21.87
C MET A 1 -20.04 1.52 -21.10
N LYS A 2 -21.31 2.01 -21.09
CA LYS A 2 -22.40 1.27 -20.40
C LYS A 2 -22.48 -0.18 -20.88
N GLU A 3 -22.45 -0.39 -22.20
CA GLU A 3 -22.42 -1.73 -22.81
C GLU A 3 -21.22 -2.56 -22.36
N THR A 4 -20.04 -1.95 -22.20
CA THR A 4 -18.83 -2.60 -21.67
C THR A 4 -19.05 -3.08 -20.23
N ILE A 5 -19.61 -2.23 -19.37
CA ILE A 5 -19.97 -2.57 -17.99
C ILE A 5 -20.99 -3.70 -18.00
N ASP A 6 -22.06 -3.58 -18.79
CA ASP A 6 -23.14 -4.57 -18.88
C ASP A 6 -22.60 -5.94 -19.35
N ARG A 7 -21.69 -5.94 -20.33
CA ARG A 7 -21.03 -7.16 -20.82
C ARG A 7 -20.22 -7.82 -19.71
N PHE A 8 -19.38 -7.07 -19.01
CA PHE A 8 -18.55 -7.58 -17.92
C PHE A 8 -19.40 -8.17 -16.78
N ILE A 9 -20.41 -7.43 -16.30
CA ILE A 9 -21.24 -7.90 -15.18
C ILE A 9 -22.14 -9.08 -15.56
N ARG A 10 -22.63 -9.15 -16.81
CA ARG A 10 -23.50 -10.26 -17.29
C ARG A 10 -22.75 -11.47 -17.81
N SER A 11 -21.47 -11.34 -18.15
CA SER A 11 -20.66 -12.45 -18.67
C SER A 11 -20.65 -13.62 -17.69
N THR A 12 -21.17 -14.78 -18.11
CA THR A 12 -21.07 -16.03 -17.34
C THR A 12 -19.77 -16.79 -17.65
N THR A 13 -19.06 -16.38 -18.70
CA THR A 13 -17.81 -16.97 -19.20
C THR A 13 -16.55 -16.28 -18.67
N GLU A 14 -16.63 -15.00 -18.28
CA GLU A 14 -15.52 -14.27 -17.65
C GLU A 14 -15.51 -14.51 -16.13
N ARG A 15 -14.37 -14.98 -15.63
CA ARG A 15 -14.11 -15.17 -14.20
C ARG A 15 -14.04 -13.80 -13.51
N ASN A 16 -14.29 -13.77 -12.20
CA ASN A 16 -14.14 -12.58 -11.34
C ASN A 16 -12.86 -11.79 -11.69
N GLY A 17 -12.92 -10.46 -11.64
CA GLY A 17 -11.83 -9.59 -12.10
C GLY A 17 -12.09 -8.11 -11.81
N LEU A 18 -11.30 -7.26 -12.47
CA LEU A 18 -11.35 -5.79 -12.35
C LEU A 18 -11.62 -5.14 -13.71
N LEU A 19 -12.67 -4.34 -13.81
CA LEU A 19 -12.92 -3.42 -14.92
C LEU A 19 -12.71 -1.97 -14.43
N LEU A 20 -11.82 -1.22 -15.07
CA LEU A 20 -11.68 0.22 -14.82
C LEU A 20 -12.41 1.04 -15.88
N ALA A 21 -13.28 1.95 -15.44
CA ALA A 21 -14.04 2.87 -16.29
C ALA A 21 -13.61 4.33 -16.02
N ASP A 22 -12.57 4.77 -16.73
CA ASP A 22 -11.92 6.08 -16.62
C ASP A 22 -12.55 7.18 -17.49
N LEU A 23 -13.87 7.35 -17.35
CA LEU A 23 -14.59 8.37 -18.13
C LEU A 23 -14.30 9.80 -17.61
N PRO A 24 -14.28 10.82 -18.48
CA PRO A 24 -14.10 12.22 -18.06
C PRO A 24 -15.15 12.70 -17.04
N THR A 25 -14.81 13.74 -16.30
CA THR A 25 -15.76 14.40 -15.38
C THR A 25 -16.89 15.05 -16.18
N GLY A 26 -18.13 14.97 -15.66
CA GLY A 26 -19.32 15.48 -16.36
C GLY A 26 -19.99 14.50 -17.33
N TYR A 27 -19.39 13.34 -17.62
CA TYR A 27 -19.93 12.34 -18.56
C TYR A 27 -21.05 11.44 -17.99
N GLY A 28 -21.43 11.63 -16.71
CA GLY A 28 -22.51 10.88 -16.07
C GLY A 28 -22.15 9.44 -15.65
N LYS A 29 -20.94 9.23 -15.11
CA LYS A 29 -20.43 7.94 -14.64
C LYS A 29 -21.40 7.20 -13.69
N THR A 30 -21.70 7.83 -12.56
CA THR A 30 -22.59 7.30 -11.51
C THR A 30 -24.00 7.03 -12.04
N TYR A 31 -24.52 7.90 -12.92
CA TYR A 31 -25.82 7.70 -13.59
C TYR A 31 -25.83 6.43 -14.46
N ARG A 32 -24.78 6.19 -15.25
CA ARG A 32 -24.68 4.98 -16.10
C ARG A 32 -24.56 3.71 -15.24
N ALA A 33 -23.76 3.76 -14.16
CA ALA A 33 -23.65 2.64 -13.23
C ALA A 33 -25.00 2.30 -12.57
N ALA A 34 -25.76 3.28 -12.10
CA ALA A 34 -27.09 3.06 -11.52
C ALA A 34 -28.05 2.38 -12.51
N ARG A 35 -28.00 2.74 -13.80
CA ARG A 35 -28.79 2.08 -14.85
C ARG A 35 -28.37 0.64 -15.10
N SER A 36 -27.06 0.38 -15.21
CA SER A 36 -26.52 -0.97 -15.35
C SER A 36 -26.93 -1.86 -14.17
N ILE A 37 -26.89 -1.35 -12.94
CA ILE A 37 -27.35 -2.06 -11.74
C ILE A 37 -28.84 -2.42 -11.85
N HIS A 38 -29.70 -1.43 -12.12
CA HIS A 38 -31.14 -1.66 -12.24
C HIS A 38 -31.48 -2.68 -13.35
N GLU A 39 -30.89 -2.53 -14.54
CA GLU A 39 -31.13 -3.45 -15.66
C GLU A 39 -30.62 -4.86 -15.35
N TYR A 40 -29.48 -5.00 -14.67
CA TYR A 40 -28.99 -6.30 -14.23
C TYR A 40 -29.97 -6.99 -13.27
N ILE A 41 -30.47 -6.26 -12.26
CA ILE A 41 -31.44 -6.79 -11.28
C ILE A 41 -32.78 -7.15 -11.93
N ARG A 42 -33.23 -6.40 -12.93
CA ARG A 42 -34.49 -6.66 -13.65
C ARG A 42 -34.39 -7.87 -14.57
N ASP A 43 -33.30 -7.97 -15.32
CA ASP A 43 -33.18 -8.93 -16.43
C ASP A 43 -32.62 -10.30 -16.00
N THR A 44 -32.19 -10.44 -14.76
CA THR A 44 -31.65 -11.70 -14.26
C THR A 44 -32.44 -12.18 -13.04
N GLU A 45 -32.80 -13.47 -13.05
CA GLU A 45 -33.19 -14.19 -11.81
C GLU A 45 -31.97 -14.47 -10.92
N SER A 46 -30.82 -13.86 -11.23
CA SER A 46 -29.52 -14.11 -10.61
C SER A 46 -29.54 -13.82 -9.11
N LEU A 47 -28.95 -14.75 -8.36
CA LEU A 47 -28.76 -14.64 -6.92
C LEU A 47 -27.59 -13.72 -6.53
N GLN A 48 -26.81 -13.20 -7.50
CA GLN A 48 -25.64 -12.38 -7.20
C GLN A 48 -26.03 -11.04 -6.59
N LYS A 49 -25.44 -10.74 -5.44
CA LYS A 49 -25.61 -9.46 -4.77
C LYS A 49 -24.81 -8.37 -5.47
N VAL A 50 -25.33 -7.13 -5.42
CA VAL A 50 -24.65 -5.95 -5.95
C VAL A 50 -24.26 -5.04 -4.79
N PHE A 51 -23.01 -4.60 -4.74
CA PHE A 51 -22.52 -3.59 -3.83
C PHE A 51 -22.17 -2.33 -4.62
N PHE A 52 -22.58 -1.17 -4.11
CA PHE A 52 -22.06 0.12 -4.54
C PHE A 52 -21.40 0.78 -3.35
N ILE A 53 -20.09 0.99 -3.45
CA ILE A 53 -19.27 1.58 -2.40
C ILE A 53 -18.59 2.86 -2.87
N THR A 54 -18.45 3.81 -1.96
CA THR A 54 -17.79 5.11 -2.18
C THR A 54 -17.19 5.62 -0.87
N THR A 55 -16.38 6.67 -0.92
CA THR A 55 -15.73 7.24 0.27
C THR A 55 -16.73 7.96 1.19
N LEU A 56 -17.76 8.63 0.63
CA LEU A 56 -18.68 9.50 1.38
C LEU A 56 -20.15 9.14 1.16
N ILE A 57 -20.95 9.15 2.22
CA ILE A 57 -22.39 8.80 2.18
C ILE A 57 -23.16 9.64 1.14
N LYS A 58 -22.82 10.92 0.98
CA LYS A 58 -23.46 11.82 0.02
C LYS A 58 -23.21 11.45 -1.46
N ASN A 59 -22.18 10.66 -1.74
CA ASN A 59 -21.82 10.21 -3.08
C ASN A 59 -22.55 8.90 -3.45
N LEU A 60 -23.38 8.34 -2.56
CA LEU A 60 -24.16 7.15 -2.86
C LEU A 60 -25.25 7.47 -3.91
N PRO A 61 -25.48 6.59 -4.91
CA PRO A 61 -26.34 6.85 -6.06
C PRO A 61 -27.82 6.60 -5.74
N ILE A 62 -28.29 7.11 -4.59
CA ILE A 62 -29.64 6.85 -4.08
C ILE A 62 -30.68 7.42 -5.04
N ASP A 63 -30.51 8.68 -5.47
CA ASP A 63 -31.48 9.37 -6.32
C ASP A 63 -31.39 8.88 -7.77
N GLU A 64 -30.19 8.59 -8.27
CA GLU A 64 -29.98 8.01 -9.60
C GLU A 64 -30.63 6.63 -9.72
N LEU A 65 -30.53 5.78 -8.70
CA LEU A 65 -31.18 4.47 -8.68
C LEU A 65 -32.70 4.62 -8.57
N LYS A 66 -33.22 5.46 -7.67
CA LYS A 66 -34.67 5.73 -7.60
C LYS A 66 -35.23 6.19 -8.94
N LYS A 67 -34.50 7.06 -9.64
CA LYS A 67 -34.88 7.51 -10.98
C LYS A 67 -34.83 6.37 -12.00
N ALA A 68 -33.85 5.46 -11.91
CA ALA A 68 -33.79 4.29 -12.77
C ALA A 68 -35.02 3.38 -12.66
N TYR A 69 -35.45 3.08 -11.44
CA TYR A 69 -36.67 2.33 -11.14
C TYR A 69 -37.94 3.08 -11.61
N LYS A 70 -38.02 4.39 -11.33
CA LYS A 70 -39.15 5.23 -11.75
C LYS A 70 -39.32 5.27 -13.26
N ASP A 71 -38.25 5.50 -14.00
CA ASP A 71 -38.28 5.59 -15.47
C ASP A 71 -38.62 4.24 -16.12
N ALA A 72 -38.40 3.12 -15.42
CA ALA A 72 -38.82 1.79 -15.84
C ALA A 72 -40.26 1.42 -15.42
N GLY A 73 -40.95 2.30 -14.70
CA GLY A 73 -42.32 2.08 -14.21
C GLY A 73 -42.43 1.24 -12.93
N ASP A 74 -41.33 0.93 -12.24
CA ASP A 74 -41.29 0.12 -11.00
C ASP A 74 -40.81 0.95 -9.79
N SER A 75 -41.53 2.01 -9.42
CA SER A 75 -41.10 2.89 -8.32
C SER A 75 -41.05 2.18 -6.96
N GLU A 76 -41.91 1.20 -6.72
CA GLU A 76 -41.94 0.41 -5.48
C GLU A 76 -40.80 -0.62 -5.41
N GLY A 77 -40.28 -1.06 -6.57
CA GLY A 77 -39.16 -2.01 -6.64
C GLY A 77 -37.89 -1.51 -5.96
N TYR A 78 -37.64 -0.20 -5.92
CA TYR A 78 -36.46 0.35 -5.24
C TYR A 78 -36.43 -0.04 -3.75
N ASP A 79 -37.53 0.16 -3.02
CA ASP A 79 -37.61 -0.13 -1.59
C ASP A 79 -37.59 -1.65 -1.31
N ARG A 80 -37.92 -2.47 -2.31
CA ARG A 80 -37.82 -3.94 -2.25
C ARG A 80 -36.38 -4.43 -2.48
N ASP A 81 -35.68 -3.85 -3.44
CA ASP A 81 -34.43 -4.41 -3.97
C ASP A 81 -33.17 -3.73 -3.40
N VAL A 82 -33.23 -2.48 -2.90
CA VAL A 82 -32.07 -1.67 -2.49
C VAL A 82 -32.02 -1.35 -0.99
N LEU A 83 -30.89 -1.63 -0.35
CA LEU A 83 -30.62 -1.32 1.06
C LEU A 83 -29.45 -0.34 1.23
N VAL A 84 -29.67 0.74 1.97
CA VAL A 84 -28.60 1.68 2.35
C VAL A 84 -28.07 1.34 3.74
N ILE A 85 -26.83 0.88 3.82
CA ILE A 85 -26.19 0.48 5.08
C ILE A 85 -25.30 1.61 5.58
N ARG A 86 -25.61 2.13 6.78
CA ARG A 86 -24.88 3.21 7.43
C ARG A 86 -24.13 2.70 8.67
N SER A 87 -23.27 3.56 9.23
CA SER A 87 -22.74 3.33 10.58
C SER A 87 -23.90 3.35 11.60
N ASN A 88 -23.75 2.67 12.74
CA ASN A 88 -24.81 2.67 13.75
C ASN A 88 -25.04 4.08 14.32
N PHE A 89 -23.97 4.87 14.44
CA PHE A 89 -24.03 6.29 14.80
C PHE A 89 -24.91 7.07 13.80
N ASP A 90 -24.69 6.89 12.49
CA ASP A 90 -25.48 7.58 11.47
C ASP A 90 -26.94 7.11 11.45
N CYS A 91 -27.19 5.83 11.74
CA CYS A 91 -28.54 5.29 11.88
C CYS A 91 -29.31 5.99 13.00
N VAL A 92 -28.76 6.04 14.22
CA VAL A 92 -29.42 6.71 15.35
C VAL A 92 -29.54 8.22 15.13
N ARG A 93 -28.50 8.85 14.57
CA ARG A 93 -28.50 10.28 14.27
C ARG A 93 -29.59 10.65 13.26
N LYS A 94 -29.77 9.84 12.22
CA LYS A 94 -30.73 10.13 11.14
C LYS A 94 -32.18 9.87 11.57
N SER A 95 -32.43 8.78 12.30
CA SER A 95 -33.79 8.26 12.46
C SER A 95 -34.35 8.41 13.87
N LEU A 96 -33.54 8.30 14.94
CA LEU A 96 -34.05 8.09 16.30
C LEU A 96 -35.00 9.21 16.77
N LEU A 97 -34.67 10.48 16.52
CA LEU A 97 -35.47 11.63 16.98
C LEU A 97 -36.86 11.69 16.34
N GLY A 98 -37.01 11.16 15.12
CA GLY A 98 -38.27 11.10 14.38
C GLY A 98 -39.07 9.80 14.55
N LEU A 99 -38.51 8.79 15.23
CA LEU A 99 -39.16 7.50 15.41
C LEU A 99 -40.08 7.48 16.64
N ASN A 100 -41.24 6.82 16.49
CA ASN A 100 -42.13 6.53 17.60
C ASN A 100 -41.76 5.19 18.24
N VAL A 101 -40.80 5.22 19.17
CA VAL A 101 -40.39 4.04 19.94
C VAL A 101 -41.43 3.75 21.04
N PRO A 102 -42.03 2.53 21.09
CA PRO A 102 -43.02 2.18 22.11
C PRO A 102 -42.50 2.34 23.54
N GLU A 103 -43.35 2.79 24.48
CA GLU A 103 -42.97 3.10 25.88
C GLU A 103 -42.20 1.96 26.58
N GLN A 104 -42.63 0.72 26.37
CA GLN A 104 -41.99 -0.48 26.92
C GLN A 104 -40.53 -0.70 26.48
N HIS A 105 -40.07 -0.01 25.42
CA HIS A 105 -38.71 -0.09 24.88
C HIS A 105 -37.89 1.21 25.12
N GLN A 106 -38.45 2.21 25.81
CA GLN A 106 -37.79 3.48 26.14
C GLN A 106 -36.95 3.34 27.43
N THR A 107 -35.86 2.58 27.36
CA THR A 107 -34.97 2.34 28.50
C THR A 107 -34.20 3.61 28.93
N GLU A 108 -33.50 3.56 30.05
CA GLU A 108 -32.61 4.65 30.46
C GLU A 108 -31.56 4.97 29.39
N ALA A 109 -31.02 3.94 28.72
CA ALA A 109 -30.07 4.10 27.63
C ALA A 109 -30.69 4.84 26.42
N TYR A 110 -31.95 4.57 26.08
CA TYR A 110 -32.70 5.30 25.05
C TYR A 110 -32.77 6.79 25.36
N TRP A 111 -33.18 7.17 26.58
CA TRP A 111 -33.34 8.58 26.95
C TRP A 111 -32.03 9.35 26.95
N ARG A 112 -30.96 8.75 27.50
CA ARG A 112 -29.61 9.35 27.47
C ARG A 112 -29.12 9.56 26.03
N LEU A 113 -29.32 8.57 25.16
CA LEU A 113 -28.97 8.67 23.74
C LEU A 113 -29.78 9.79 23.04
N ARG A 114 -31.09 9.83 23.26
CA ARG A 114 -31.99 10.83 22.67
C ARG A 114 -31.60 12.25 23.08
N GLU A 115 -31.38 12.50 24.38
CA GLU A 115 -30.98 13.82 24.90
C GLU A 115 -29.67 14.32 24.27
N LYS A 116 -28.68 13.43 24.15
CA LYS A 116 -27.38 13.76 23.55
C LYS A 116 -27.48 14.02 22.06
N LEU A 117 -28.34 13.29 21.35
CA LEU A 117 -28.65 13.55 19.93
C LEU A 117 -29.35 14.90 19.75
N GLU A 118 -30.33 15.25 20.58
CA GLU A 118 -30.97 16.57 20.54
C GLU A 118 -29.96 17.70 20.81
N THR A 119 -29.03 17.48 21.75
CA THR A 119 -27.95 18.42 22.03
C THR A 119 -27.04 18.60 20.81
N LEU A 120 -26.67 17.50 20.15
CA LEU A 120 -25.86 17.53 18.93
C LEU A 120 -26.56 18.31 17.81
N GLU A 121 -27.85 18.05 17.55
CA GLU A 121 -28.64 18.74 16.52
C GLU A 121 -28.76 20.26 16.80
N ARG A 122 -28.93 20.65 18.08
CA ARG A 122 -28.96 22.06 18.48
C ARG A 122 -27.61 22.75 18.26
N LEU A 123 -26.49 22.08 18.55
CA LEU A 123 -25.16 22.60 18.32
C LEU A 123 -24.85 22.71 16.82
N GLU A 124 -25.29 21.76 16.01
CA GLU A 124 -25.14 21.79 14.55
C GLU A 124 -25.79 23.05 13.94
N LYS A 125 -27.00 23.40 14.40
CA LYS A 125 -27.72 24.63 13.98
C LYS A 125 -27.03 25.93 14.40
N ARG A 126 -26.11 25.91 15.36
CA ARG A 126 -25.39 27.10 15.87
C ARG A 126 -24.02 27.35 15.19
N GLY A 127 -23.64 26.59 14.16
CA GLY A 127 -22.41 26.83 13.39
C GLY A 127 -21.10 26.36 14.05
N GLY A 128 -19.96 26.87 13.57
CA GLY A 128 -18.61 26.35 13.86
C GLY A 128 -18.04 26.57 15.27
N GLU A 129 -18.67 27.40 16.10
CA GLU A 129 -18.16 27.80 17.43
C GLU A 129 -17.98 26.64 18.43
N PHE A 130 -18.60 25.49 18.19
CA PHE A 130 -18.64 24.34 19.12
C PHE A 130 -18.03 23.05 18.53
N SER A 131 -17.08 23.13 17.59
CA SER A 131 -16.55 21.96 16.87
C SER A 131 -15.95 20.88 17.80
N VAL A 132 -15.18 21.26 18.82
CA VAL A 132 -14.60 20.33 19.80
C VAL A 132 -15.68 19.59 20.58
N LEU A 133 -16.65 20.33 21.13
CA LEU A 133 -17.76 19.77 21.91
C LEU A 133 -18.65 18.85 21.06
N LYS A 134 -18.91 19.22 19.79
CA LYS A 134 -19.61 18.35 18.82
C LYS A 134 -18.88 17.02 18.65
N GLY A 135 -17.55 17.07 18.50
CA GLY A 135 -16.70 15.89 18.37
C GLY A 135 -16.74 14.99 19.61
N GLU A 136 -16.72 15.57 20.82
CA GLU A 136 -16.82 14.84 22.08
C GLU A 136 -18.19 14.15 22.25
N ILE A 137 -19.28 14.86 21.97
CA ILE A 137 -20.64 14.29 22.02
C ILE A 137 -20.79 13.17 20.99
N ALA A 138 -20.31 13.36 19.76
CA ALA A 138 -20.35 12.34 18.73
C ALA A 138 -19.58 11.07 19.17
N LYS A 139 -18.41 11.23 19.77
CA LYS A 139 -17.63 10.11 20.34
C LYS A 139 -18.37 9.41 21.47
N GLU A 140 -18.97 10.15 22.41
CA GLU A 140 -19.75 9.58 23.51
C GLU A 140 -20.93 8.74 22.98
N ILE A 141 -21.64 9.25 21.97
CA ILE A 141 -22.73 8.52 21.32
C ILE A 141 -22.20 7.24 20.68
N GLN A 142 -21.14 7.35 19.88
CA GLN A 142 -20.60 6.23 19.10
C GLN A 142 -19.99 5.12 19.97
N GLN A 143 -19.28 5.48 21.03
CA GLN A 143 -18.49 4.54 21.84
C GLN A 143 -19.26 3.97 23.03
N LYS A 144 -20.34 4.62 23.47
CA LYS A 144 -21.05 4.25 24.69
C LYS A 144 -22.58 4.21 24.52
N LEU A 145 -23.21 5.34 24.20
CA LEU A 145 -24.67 5.46 24.29
C LEU A 145 -25.43 4.61 23.24
N GLU A 146 -24.98 4.61 21.98
CA GLU A 146 -25.55 3.73 20.96
C GLU A 146 -25.30 2.25 21.28
N PRO A 147 -24.08 1.82 21.62
CA PRO A 147 -23.82 0.45 22.05
C PRO A 147 -24.70 -0.02 23.23
N ASP A 148 -24.87 0.83 24.25
CA ASP A 148 -25.70 0.54 25.42
C ASP A 148 -27.16 0.32 25.01
N PHE A 149 -27.75 1.26 24.26
CA PHE A 149 -29.14 1.14 23.80
C PHE A 149 -29.35 -0.06 22.87
N ARG A 150 -28.38 -0.33 21.99
CA ARG A 150 -28.44 -1.50 21.11
C ARG A 150 -28.36 -2.82 21.88
N THR A 151 -27.63 -2.85 23.00
CA THR A 151 -27.58 -4.02 23.88
C THR A 151 -28.94 -4.30 24.53
N ASP A 152 -29.67 -3.26 24.94
CA ASP A 152 -31.04 -3.39 25.41
C ASP A 152 -31.96 -3.97 24.33
N ILE A 153 -31.85 -3.47 23.09
CA ILE A 153 -32.62 -3.99 21.95
C ILE A 153 -32.31 -5.47 21.69
N LYS A 154 -31.02 -5.87 21.70
CA LYS A 154 -30.64 -7.27 21.53
C LYS A 154 -31.23 -8.17 22.62
N ARG A 155 -31.32 -7.67 23.86
CA ARG A 155 -31.95 -8.39 24.99
C ARG A 155 -33.46 -8.54 24.77
N ILE A 156 -34.13 -7.50 24.30
CA ILE A 156 -35.56 -7.53 23.95
C ILE A 156 -35.82 -8.56 22.85
N ILE A 157 -35.08 -8.48 21.73
CA ILE A 157 -35.18 -9.41 20.60
C ILE A 157 -34.98 -10.85 21.09
N LYS A 158 -33.96 -11.12 21.90
CA LYS A 158 -33.67 -12.47 22.40
C LYS A 158 -34.74 -13.01 23.35
N LYS A 159 -35.41 -12.13 24.12
CA LYS A 159 -36.41 -12.52 25.11
C LYS A 159 -37.81 -12.67 24.53
N GLU A 160 -38.18 -11.80 23.59
CA GLU A 160 -39.57 -11.61 23.15
C GLU A 160 -39.83 -12.12 21.72
N LEU A 161 -38.80 -12.28 20.90
CA LEU A 161 -38.93 -12.78 19.53
C LEU A 161 -38.47 -14.24 19.41
N PRO A 162 -38.92 -14.97 18.36
CA PRO A 162 -38.48 -16.34 18.11
C PRO A 162 -36.96 -16.46 17.98
N ASN A 163 -36.41 -17.66 18.14
CA ASN A 163 -34.96 -17.83 18.16
C ASN A 163 -34.29 -17.77 16.78
N ARG A 164 -35.02 -18.10 15.71
CA ARG A 164 -34.48 -18.13 14.34
C ARG A 164 -34.37 -16.72 13.74
N SER A 165 -33.21 -16.39 13.15
CA SER A 165 -32.96 -15.06 12.57
C SER A 165 -34.00 -14.64 11.52
N ASN A 166 -34.47 -15.57 10.68
CA ASN A 166 -35.54 -15.31 9.70
C ASN A 166 -36.86 -14.92 10.37
N GLU A 167 -37.27 -15.65 11.42
CA GLU A 167 -38.51 -15.37 12.14
C GLU A 167 -38.43 -14.04 12.91
N ARG A 168 -37.26 -13.71 13.47
CA ARG A 168 -36.98 -12.40 14.07
C ARG A 168 -37.12 -11.28 13.04
N ARG A 169 -36.58 -11.45 11.83
CA ARG A 169 -36.73 -10.49 10.73
C ARG A 169 -38.19 -10.27 10.37
N GLU A 170 -38.96 -11.35 10.18
CA GLU A 170 -40.39 -11.23 9.86
C GLU A 170 -41.18 -10.58 10.99
N ALA A 171 -40.87 -10.88 12.24
CA ALA A 171 -41.49 -10.23 13.40
C ALA A 171 -41.19 -8.72 13.42
N ILE A 172 -39.93 -8.33 13.20
CA ILE A 172 -39.54 -6.92 13.10
C ILE A 172 -40.24 -6.23 11.92
N ARG A 173 -40.43 -6.91 10.79
CA ARG A 173 -41.10 -6.34 9.61
C ARG A 173 -42.61 -6.17 9.80
N GLY A 174 -43.28 -7.19 10.36
CA GLY A 174 -44.74 -7.30 10.38
C GLY A 174 -45.41 -6.83 11.68
N GLN A 175 -44.74 -6.91 12.82
CA GLN A 175 -45.36 -6.59 14.12
C GLN A 175 -45.14 -5.12 14.50
N LYS A 176 -46.26 -4.41 14.78
CA LYS A 176 -46.26 -2.98 15.10
C LYS A 176 -45.32 -2.59 16.26
N ASN A 177 -45.16 -3.45 17.27
CA ASN A 177 -44.31 -3.19 18.42
C ASN A 177 -42.80 -3.19 18.11
N TYR A 178 -42.38 -3.81 17.00
CA TYR A 178 -40.96 -4.00 16.68
C TYR A 178 -40.52 -3.32 15.38
N ARG A 179 -41.46 -2.79 14.58
CA ARG A 179 -41.17 -2.15 13.28
C ARG A 179 -40.13 -1.03 13.35
N TRP A 180 -40.17 -0.23 14.42
CA TRP A 180 -39.22 0.84 14.68
C TRP A 180 -37.76 0.36 14.74
N ILE A 181 -37.52 -0.91 15.12
CA ILE A 181 -36.17 -1.52 15.15
C ILE A 181 -35.61 -1.62 13.73
N GLY A 182 -36.44 -2.04 12.77
CA GLY A 182 -36.04 -2.15 11.36
C GLY A 182 -35.83 -0.79 10.69
N GLU A 183 -36.60 0.23 11.10
CA GLU A 183 -36.43 1.61 10.63
C GLU A 183 -35.19 2.28 11.23
N LEU A 184 -34.85 1.96 12.49
CA LEU A 184 -33.66 2.46 13.17
C LEU A 184 -32.39 1.74 12.71
N TYR A 185 -32.43 0.40 12.61
CA TYR A 185 -31.29 -0.43 12.20
C TYR A 185 -31.63 -1.31 10.98
N PRO A 186 -31.66 -0.73 9.76
CA PRO A 186 -32.01 -1.46 8.54
C PRO A 186 -31.14 -2.68 8.25
N ALA A 187 -29.91 -2.73 8.80
CA ALA A 187 -28.99 -3.85 8.67
C ALA A 187 -29.56 -5.19 9.18
N VAL A 188 -30.65 -5.21 9.96
CA VAL A 188 -31.34 -6.46 10.31
C VAL A 188 -31.87 -7.23 9.11
N PHE A 189 -32.13 -6.53 8.00
CA PHE A 189 -32.66 -7.11 6.76
C PHE A 189 -31.59 -7.37 5.70
N THR A 190 -30.30 -7.35 6.05
CA THR A 190 -29.22 -7.41 5.05
C THR A 190 -29.35 -8.61 4.10
N SER A 191 -29.79 -9.78 4.55
CA SER A 191 -30.01 -10.96 3.69
C SER A 191 -31.03 -10.77 2.56
N ASP A 192 -32.02 -9.90 2.77
CA ASP A 192 -33.27 -9.89 1.99
C ASP A 192 -33.18 -9.01 0.73
N TYR A 193 -32.17 -8.14 0.66
CA TYR A 193 -31.99 -7.17 -0.42
C TYR A 193 -31.04 -7.67 -1.49
N LYS A 194 -31.13 -7.10 -2.70
CA LYS A 194 -30.27 -7.45 -3.83
C LYS A 194 -29.11 -6.48 -4.02
N VAL A 195 -29.33 -5.20 -3.70
CA VAL A 195 -28.36 -4.12 -3.88
C VAL A 195 -28.05 -3.47 -2.53
N TYR A 196 -26.76 -3.29 -2.24
CA TYR A 196 -26.28 -2.65 -1.01
C TYR A 196 -25.51 -1.37 -1.34
N LEU A 197 -25.93 -0.25 -0.75
CA LEU A 197 -25.26 1.05 -0.87
C LEU A 197 -24.59 1.38 0.47
N MET A 198 -23.27 1.55 0.49
CA MET A 198 -22.53 1.85 1.73
C MET A 198 -21.20 2.57 1.48
N THR A 199 -20.57 3.08 2.54
CA THR A 199 -19.20 3.61 2.41
C THR A 199 -18.16 2.48 2.41
N VAL A 200 -16.98 2.75 1.85
CA VAL A 200 -15.82 1.85 1.94
C VAL A 200 -15.48 1.54 3.40
N ASP A 201 -15.48 2.54 4.28
CA ASP A 201 -15.28 2.33 5.73
C ASP A 201 -16.26 1.32 6.32
N LYS A 202 -17.54 1.40 5.94
CA LYS A 202 -18.56 0.47 6.42
C LYS A 202 -18.36 -0.94 5.85
N PHE A 203 -17.85 -1.06 4.62
CA PHE A 203 -17.55 -2.33 3.97
C PHE A 203 -16.36 -3.06 4.61
N LEU A 204 -15.35 -2.34 5.12
CA LEU A 204 -14.13 -2.88 5.74
C LEU A 204 -14.25 -3.25 7.22
N VAL A 205 -15.38 -2.93 7.85
CA VAL A 205 -15.67 -3.22 9.26
C VAL A 205 -16.82 -4.21 9.41
N LYS A 206 -16.97 -4.77 10.61
CA LYS A 206 -18.04 -5.72 10.89
C LYS A 206 -19.43 -5.10 10.70
N ASN A 207 -20.26 -5.82 9.96
CA ASN A 207 -21.69 -5.63 9.96
C ASN A 207 -22.28 -6.22 11.25
N SER A 208 -22.56 -5.36 12.21
CA SER A 208 -23.24 -5.79 13.44
C SER A 208 -24.75 -5.68 13.26
N THR A 209 -25.38 -6.81 13.00
CA THR A 209 -26.84 -6.93 12.94
C THR A 209 -27.41 -7.19 14.35
N LEU A 210 -28.74 -7.14 14.46
CA LEU A 210 -29.44 -7.40 15.73
C LEU A 210 -29.98 -8.82 15.84
N VAL A 211 -30.12 -9.52 14.72
CA VAL A 211 -30.85 -10.80 14.61
C VAL A 211 -29.97 -11.98 14.19
N GLU A 212 -28.76 -11.70 13.69
CA GLU A 212 -27.78 -12.70 13.25
C GLU A 212 -26.37 -12.36 13.82
N PRO A 213 -25.41 -13.30 13.82
CA PRO A 213 -24.03 -12.99 14.20
C PRO A 213 -23.44 -11.86 13.36
N SER A 214 -22.52 -11.08 13.94
CA SER A 214 -21.83 -10.03 13.19
C SER A 214 -20.80 -10.64 12.23
N TYR A 215 -20.64 -10.07 11.04
CA TYR A 215 -19.72 -10.57 10.00
C TYR A 215 -19.05 -9.41 9.23
N GLU A 216 -17.91 -9.66 8.60
CA GLU A 216 -17.27 -8.69 7.70
C GLU A 216 -17.75 -8.91 6.27
N PHE A 217 -18.26 -7.88 5.59
CA PHE A 217 -18.82 -8.02 4.23
C PHE A 217 -17.85 -8.67 3.26
N ILE A 218 -16.58 -8.29 3.37
CA ILE A 218 -15.53 -8.71 2.47
C ILE A 218 -15.20 -10.21 2.56
N GLN A 219 -15.35 -10.81 3.73
CA GLN A 219 -15.09 -12.24 3.96
C GLN A 219 -16.36 -13.08 3.90
N HIS A 220 -17.50 -12.50 4.26
CA HIS A 220 -18.77 -13.22 4.31
C HIS A 220 -19.22 -13.69 2.92
N SER A 221 -19.94 -14.80 2.87
CA SER A 221 -20.41 -15.42 1.61
C SER A 221 -21.33 -14.52 0.77
N ILE A 222 -21.86 -13.45 1.37
CA ILE A 222 -22.69 -12.44 0.70
C ILE A 222 -21.92 -11.67 -0.39
N SER A 223 -20.58 -11.63 -0.32
CA SER A 223 -19.72 -11.04 -1.35
C SER A 223 -19.18 -12.05 -2.36
N ASP A 224 -19.43 -13.35 -2.18
CA ASP A 224 -18.98 -14.40 -3.11
C ASP A 224 -19.67 -14.21 -4.46
N ASN A 225 -18.87 -14.06 -5.52
CA ASN A 225 -19.34 -13.78 -6.88
C ASN A 225 -20.29 -12.56 -6.98
N ALA A 226 -20.22 -11.64 -6.03
CA ALA A 226 -20.96 -10.39 -6.07
C ALA A 226 -20.42 -9.46 -7.17
N ILE A 227 -21.21 -8.44 -7.52
CA ILE A 227 -20.78 -7.32 -8.36
C ILE A 227 -20.53 -6.12 -7.45
N ILE A 228 -19.31 -5.57 -7.47
CA ILE A 228 -18.89 -4.47 -6.61
C ILE A 228 -18.53 -3.27 -7.47
N PHE A 229 -19.38 -2.25 -7.44
CA PHE A 229 -19.10 -0.93 -7.99
C PHE A 229 -18.35 -0.08 -6.96
N ILE A 230 -17.19 0.44 -7.34
CA ILE A 230 -16.37 1.34 -6.52
C ILE A 230 -16.35 2.71 -7.19
N ASP A 231 -17.11 3.68 -6.66
CA ASP A 231 -17.07 5.06 -7.14
C ASP A 231 -15.98 5.87 -6.43
N GLU A 232 -15.42 6.84 -7.13
CA GLU A 232 -14.16 7.51 -6.76
C GLU A 232 -13.05 6.49 -6.45
N PHE A 233 -12.89 5.50 -7.35
CA PHE A 233 -11.96 4.37 -7.20
C PHE A 233 -10.57 4.76 -6.69
N ASP A 234 -9.95 5.80 -7.24
CA ASP A 234 -8.63 6.27 -6.81
C ASP A 234 -8.60 6.78 -5.35
N ALA A 235 -9.67 7.44 -4.91
CA ALA A 235 -9.78 7.97 -3.54
C ALA A 235 -9.97 6.85 -2.49
N THR A 236 -10.50 5.68 -2.87
CA THR A 236 -10.74 4.59 -1.91
C THR A 236 -9.46 3.99 -1.37
N LYS A 237 -8.32 4.13 -2.08
CA LYS A 237 -7.00 3.70 -1.60
C LYS A 237 -6.64 4.32 -0.25
N GLU A 238 -6.81 5.64 -0.09
CA GLU A 238 -6.47 6.34 1.16
C GLU A 238 -7.36 5.84 2.31
N THR A 239 -8.66 5.61 2.06
CA THR A 239 -9.59 5.07 3.05
C THR A 239 -9.19 3.66 3.51
N ILE A 240 -8.85 2.77 2.57
CA ILE A 240 -8.39 1.41 2.90
C ILE A 240 -7.07 1.46 3.68
N GLN A 241 -6.10 2.26 3.22
CA GLN A 241 -4.80 2.39 3.88
C GLN A 241 -4.95 2.90 5.32
N LYS A 242 -5.81 3.89 5.56
CA LYS A 242 -6.08 4.40 6.90
C LYS A 242 -6.66 3.31 7.81
N SER A 243 -7.59 2.50 7.29
CA SER A 243 -8.18 1.37 8.04
C SER A 243 -7.11 0.34 8.43
N ILE A 244 -6.21 -0.02 7.50
CA ILE A 244 -5.09 -0.93 7.74
C ILE A 244 -4.18 -0.40 8.86
N ILE A 245 -3.76 0.87 8.75
CA ILE A 245 -2.86 1.50 9.72
C ILE A 245 -3.50 1.54 11.11
N GLN A 246 -4.77 1.94 11.20
CA GLN A 246 -5.47 2.03 12.48
C GLN A 246 -5.62 0.66 13.14
N LYS A 247 -5.95 -0.39 12.36
CA LYS A 247 -6.00 -1.77 12.87
C LYS A 247 -4.65 -2.21 13.42
N ALA A 248 -3.55 -1.96 12.70
CA ALA A 248 -2.20 -2.35 13.12
C ALA A 248 -1.71 -1.59 14.37
N ILE A 249 -2.02 -0.30 14.50
CA ILE A 249 -1.65 0.49 15.69
C ILE A 249 -2.46 0.00 16.91
N ASN A 250 -3.75 -0.27 16.73
CA ASN A 250 -4.63 -0.72 17.82
C ASN A 250 -4.30 -2.13 18.31
N SER A 251 -3.71 -2.97 17.46
CA SER A 251 -3.31 -4.34 17.79
C SER A 251 -1.85 -4.45 18.28
N GLN A 252 -1.13 -3.34 18.44
CA GLN A 252 0.24 -3.35 18.97
C GLN A 252 0.33 -4.10 20.30
N GLN A 253 1.29 -5.02 20.43
CA GLN A 253 1.57 -5.76 21.67
C GLN A 253 3.07 -5.80 21.98
N ASP A 254 3.40 -6.08 23.24
CA ASP A 254 4.77 -6.49 23.61
C ASP A 254 5.03 -7.91 23.13
N TYR A 255 5.95 -8.02 22.17
CA TYR A 255 6.24 -9.24 21.43
C TYR A 255 6.81 -10.36 22.29
N ILE A 256 7.72 -10.02 23.21
CA ILE A 256 8.35 -11.00 24.10
C ILE A 256 7.34 -11.47 25.14
N SER A 257 6.54 -10.56 25.69
CA SER A 257 5.49 -10.89 26.65
C SER A 257 4.42 -11.79 26.05
N LEU A 258 4.00 -11.53 24.80
CA LEU A 258 3.07 -12.40 24.06
C LEU A 258 3.61 -13.83 23.91
N PHE A 259 4.88 -13.98 23.52
CA PHE A 259 5.50 -15.30 23.40
C PHE A 259 5.56 -16.03 24.74
N LYS A 260 6.03 -15.36 25.81
CA LYS A 260 6.12 -15.96 27.16
C LYS A 260 4.75 -16.44 27.66
N GLN A 261 3.71 -15.64 27.41
CA GLN A 261 2.35 -16.02 27.76
C GLN A 261 1.87 -17.28 27.03
N LEU A 262 2.14 -17.39 25.73
CA LEU A 262 1.81 -18.60 24.96
C LEU A 262 2.60 -19.82 25.44
N HIS A 263 3.89 -19.65 25.69
CA HIS A 263 4.76 -20.68 26.25
C HIS A 263 4.21 -21.20 27.59
N ASP A 264 3.94 -20.30 28.53
CA ASP A 264 3.43 -20.67 29.86
C ASP A 264 2.06 -21.33 29.78
N ALA A 265 1.16 -20.80 28.94
CA ALA A 265 -0.15 -21.40 28.70
C ALA A 265 -0.04 -22.81 28.11
N MET A 266 0.90 -23.06 27.19
CA MET A 266 1.10 -24.38 26.59
C MET A 266 1.68 -25.41 27.58
N LEU A 267 2.52 -24.96 28.53
CA LEU A 267 3.14 -25.83 29.53
C LEU A 267 2.22 -26.15 30.71
N LEU A 268 1.46 -25.16 31.18
CA LEU A 268 0.76 -25.24 32.47
C LEU A 268 -0.71 -25.68 32.35
N ARG A 269 -1.30 -25.67 31.15
CA ARG A 269 -2.73 -25.95 30.96
C ARG A 269 -2.98 -27.27 30.25
N GLU A 270 -4.01 -27.96 30.72
CA GLU A 270 -4.59 -29.11 30.03
C GLU A 270 -5.70 -28.64 29.08
N CYS A 271 -5.71 -29.16 27.86
CA CYS A 271 -6.75 -28.87 26.89
C CYS A 271 -8.05 -29.58 27.30
N PRO A 272 -9.18 -28.88 27.50
CA PRO A 272 -10.43 -29.53 27.92
C PRO A 272 -10.99 -30.42 26.80
N ASP A 273 -11.67 -31.51 27.17
CA ASP A 273 -12.19 -32.54 26.25
C ASP A 273 -12.98 -31.98 25.06
N ASN A 274 -13.76 -30.91 25.28
CA ASN A 274 -14.59 -30.28 24.26
C ASN A 274 -13.79 -29.51 23.20
N LEU A 275 -12.54 -29.15 23.49
CA LEU A 275 -11.57 -28.57 22.56
C LEU A 275 -10.63 -29.65 22.01
N GLN A 276 -10.23 -30.61 22.85
CA GLN A 276 -9.30 -31.68 22.52
C GLN A 276 -9.84 -32.62 21.43
N ARG A 277 -11.12 -33.01 21.48
CA ARG A 277 -11.72 -33.88 20.45
C ARG A 277 -11.70 -33.24 19.04
N PRO A 278 -12.18 -31.99 18.84
CA PRO A 278 -12.03 -31.30 17.57
C PRO A 278 -10.58 -31.15 17.10
N TYR A 279 -9.64 -30.92 18.03
CA TYR A 279 -8.22 -30.85 17.69
C TYR A 279 -7.69 -32.19 17.16
N GLN A 280 -8.06 -33.31 17.80
CA GLN A 280 -7.69 -34.65 17.33
C GLN A 280 -8.31 -34.96 15.96
N GLU A 281 -9.56 -34.52 15.69
CA GLU A 281 -10.19 -34.63 14.37
C GLU A 281 -9.42 -33.81 13.31
N TYR A 282 -9.03 -32.57 13.64
CA TYR A 282 -8.17 -31.74 12.78
C TYR A 282 -6.84 -32.43 12.44
N MET A 283 -6.11 -32.94 13.45
CA MET A 283 -4.80 -33.60 13.25
C MET A 283 -4.91 -34.91 12.46
N ARG A 284 -6.00 -35.68 12.62
CA ARG A 284 -6.24 -36.89 11.80
C ARG A 284 -6.37 -36.56 10.31
N ASN A 285 -6.99 -35.42 10.01
CA ASN A 285 -7.18 -34.93 8.64
C ASN A 285 -5.92 -34.24 8.09
N HIS A 286 -4.97 -33.86 8.94
CA HIS A 286 -3.76 -33.12 8.58
C HIS A 286 -2.51 -33.73 9.24
N LYS A 287 -2.19 -34.99 8.89
CA LYS A 287 -1.11 -35.76 9.55
C LYS A 287 0.29 -35.13 9.45
N SER A 288 0.53 -34.25 8.48
CA SER A 288 1.78 -33.51 8.30
C SER A 288 1.77 -32.10 8.91
N ALA A 289 0.67 -31.69 9.55
CA ALA A 289 0.59 -30.40 10.21
C ALA A 289 1.45 -30.37 11.48
N TYR A 290 2.09 -29.23 11.72
CA TYR A 290 2.86 -28.98 12.93
C TYR A 290 1.91 -28.91 14.13
N GLY A 291 2.02 -29.87 15.05
CA GLY A 291 1.06 -30.06 16.13
C GLY A 291 1.38 -29.29 17.40
N TYR A 292 0.47 -29.36 18.37
CA TYR A 292 0.60 -28.80 19.71
C TYR A 292 1.88 -29.25 20.42
N GLU A 293 2.20 -30.54 20.39
CA GLU A 293 3.41 -31.09 21.05
C GLU A 293 4.71 -30.57 20.41
N ASP A 294 4.71 -30.40 19.08
CA ASP A 294 5.85 -29.84 18.36
C ASP A 294 6.04 -28.36 18.72
N LEU A 295 4.95 -27.58 18.76
CA LEU A 295 4.95 -26.18 19.22
C LEU A 295 5.42 -26.05 20.65
N GLN A 296 5.01 -26.96 21.54
CA GLN A 296 5.44 -26.94 22.94
C GLN A 296 6.95 -27.15 23.05
N LYS A 297 7.52 -28.12 22.32
CA LYS A 297 8.98 -28.35 22.26
C LYS A 297 9.72 -27.16 21.67
N GLU A 298 9.18 -26.58 20.60
CA GLU A 298 9.75 -25.39 19.95
C GLU A 298 9.77 -24.20 20.92
N ALA A 299 8.64 -23.93 21.59
CA ALA A 299 8.53 -22.85 22.56
C ALA A 299 9.54 -23.00 23.70
N GLU A 300 9.68 -24.21 24.26
CA GLU A 300 10.65 -24.51 25.32
C GLU A 300 12.10 -24.31 24.83
N SER A 301 12.40 -24.69 23.58
CA SER A 301 13.71 -24.48 22.96
C SER A 301 14.04 -22.99 22.86
N ILE A 302 13.12 -22.19 22.30
CA ILE A 302 13.26 -20.73 22.18
C ILE A 302 13.41 -20.09 23.56
N TYR A 303 12.60 -20.51 24.54
CA TYR A 303 12.64 -19.97 25.90
C TYR A 303 14.01 -20.15 26.56
N LYS A 304 14.61 -21.33 26.38
CA LYS A 304 15.95 -21.66 26.91
C LYS A 304 17.07 -20.98 26.12
N GLU A 305 17.08 -21.11 24.80
CA GLU A 305 18.12 -20.58 23.89
C GLU A 305 18.35 -19.07 24.10
N PHE A 306 17.26 -18.31 24.27
CA PHE A 306 17.31 -16.86 24.39
C PHE A 306 17.15 -16.35 25.84
N HIS A 307 17.36 -17.21 26.85
CA HIS A 307 17.31 -16.82 28.26
C HIS A 307 16.02 -16.07 28.66
N LEU A 308 14.86 -16.46 28.11
CA LEU A 308 13.59 -15.76 28.31
C LEU A 308 13.03 -15.88 29.74
N LYS A 309 13.64 -16.72 30.60
CA LYS A 309 13.44 -16.69 32.07
C LYS A 309 13.79 -15.33 32.70
N HIS A 310 14.66 -14.56 32.06
CA HIS A 310 15.10 -13.25 32.54
C HIS A 310 14.40 -12.11 31.81
N SER A 311 14.30 -10.95 32.46
CA SER A 311 13.79 -9.73 31.84
C SER A 311 14.84 -9.11 30.94
N TYR A 312 14.42 -8.70 29.75
CA TYR A 312 15.24 -7.94 28.81
C TYR A 312 15.20 -6.48 29.22
N LYS A 313 16.36 -5.84 29.34
CA LYS A 313 16.45 -4.46 29.80
C LYS A 313 17.55 -3.69 29.06
N THR A 314 17.22 -2.51 28.54
CA THR A 314 18.24 -1.62 27.99
C THR A 314 19.17 -1.10 29.08
N VAL A 315 20.46 -1.06 28.78
CA VAL A 315 21.47 -0.45 29.63
C VAL A 315 21.66 0.99 29.15
N SER A 316 20.83 1.89 29.65
CA SER A 316 20.90 3.32 29.37
C SER A 316 20.70 4.14 30.65
N GLY A 317 21.30 5.33 30.72
CA GLY A 317 21.24 6.22 31.88
C GLY A 317 19.97 7.06 31.99
N ASP A 318 19.18 7.14 30.91
CA ASP A 318 17.98 7.98 30.82
C ASP A 318 16.74 7.13 30.45
N ILE A 319 15.64 7.32 31.17
CA ILE A 319 14.34 6.68 30.87
C ILE A 319 13.71 7.45 29.72
N ASP A 320 13.94 7.00 28.48
CA ASP A 320 13.39 7.66 27.31
C ASP A 320 12.42 6.76 26.53
N ARG A 321 11.28 7.34 26.15
CA ARG A 321 10.04 6.61 25.86
C ARG A 321 9.86 6.24 24.36
N ARG A 322 10.69 6.72 23.42
CA ARG A 322 10.52 6.53 21.94
C ARG A 322 11.80 6.61 21.08
N GLN A 323 12.78 5.71 21.21
CA GLN A 323 14.13 6.04 20.67
C GLN A 323 14.87 5.01 19.84
N ASN A 324 14.54 3.73 19.94
CA ASN A 324 15.27 2.71 19.20
C ASN A 324 14.27 1.79 18.50
N PHE A 325 14.55 1.49 17.24
CA PHE A 325 13.64 0.74 16.38
C PHE A 325 14.39 -0.30 15.56
N LEU A 326 13.67 -1.38 15.27
CA LEU A 326 14.06 -2.38 14.29
C LEU A 326 12.93 -2.52 13.26
N PHE A 327 13.16 -2.12 12.02
CA PHE A 327 12.19 -2.19 10.93
C PHE A 327 12.51 -3.36 9.99
N ASN A 328 11.47 -3.96 9.40
CA ASN A 328 11.58 -5.08 8.48
C ASN A 328 10.54 -5.00 7.37
N ASP A 329 11.03 -4.88 6.13
CA ASP A 329 10.30 -4.83 4.85
C ASP A 329 10.59 -6.05 3.94
N GLY A 330 11.40 -6.98 4.42
CA GLY A 330 12.13 -7.95 3.60
C GLY A 330 13.59 -8.04 4.06
N SER A 331 14.13 -6.91 4.53
CA SER A 331 15.44 -6.78 5.15
C SER A 331 15.35 -6.08 6.52
N TYR A 332 16.31 -6.30 7.43
CA TYR A 332 16.29 -5.65 8.74
C TYR A 332 17.04 -4.33 8.73
N HIS A 333 16.39 -3.27 9.22
CA HIS A 333 16.93 -1.92 9.36
C HIS A 333 16.96 -1.51 10.82
N THR A 334 18.13 -1.09 11.28
CA THR A 334 18.34 -0.66 12.68
C THR A 334 18.40 0.87 12.75
N MET A 335 17.52 1.46 13.57
CA MET A 335 17.41 2.91 13.78
C MET A 335 17.62 3.20 15.26
N LEU A 336 18.81 3.66 15.61
CA LEU A 336 19.23 3.91 16.98
C LEU A 336 19.61 5.38 17.19
N ARG A 337 19.46 5.84 18.42
CA ARG A 337 19.83 7.20 18.83
C ARG A 337 21.37 7.41 18.82
N ASN A 338 21.79 8.69 18.76
CA ASN A 338 23.19 9.12 18.89
C ASN A 338 24.14 8.48 17.87
N ASN A 339 23.69 8.27 16.62
CA ASN A 339 24.46 7.62 15.56
C ASN A 339 24.99 6.22 15.91
N ARG A 340 24.37 5.55 16.90
CA ARG A 340 24.61 4.13 17.17
C ARG A 340 24.11 3.29 16.00
N THR A 341 24.75 2.15 15.78
CA THR A 341 24.53 1.33 14.58
C THR A 341 24.28 -0.13 14.89
N HIS A 342 24.66 -0.61 16.08
CA HIS A 342 24.60 -2.02 16.46
C HIS A 342 23.81 -2.22 17.75
N ILE A 343 23.13 -3.36 17.84
CA ILE A 343 22.44 -3.85 19.04
C ILE A 343 23.22 -5.05 19.54
N ARG A 344 23.75 -4.96 20.77
CA ARG A 344 24.37 -6.09 21.47
C ARG A 344 23.46 -6.52 22.60
N VAL A 345 23.12 -7.81 22.66
CA VAL A 345 22.26 -8.38 23.69
C VAL A 345 23.07 -9.43 24.43
N THR A 346 23.26 -9.27 25.73
CA THR A 346 24.08 -10.19 26.53
C THR A 346 23.30 -10.67 27.75
N PRO A 347 23.30 -11.97 28.07
CA PRO A 347 22.87 -12.46 29.36
C PRO A 347 23.74 -11.86 30.47
N ASN A 348 23.12 -11.50 31.59
CA ASN A 348 23.78 -11.09 32.82
C ASN A 348 23.21 -11.92 33.98
N GLU A 349 23.90 -13.01 34.32
CA GLU A 349 23.46 -13.94 35.37
C GLU A 349 23.51 -13.32 36.77
N GLU A 350 24.44 -12.37 37.03
CA GLU A 350 24.52 -11.66 38.32
C GLU A 350 23.28 -10.79 38.55
N ALA A 351 22.91 -10.00 37.54
CA ALA A 351 21.71 -9.16 37.58
C ALA A 351 20.41 -9.93 37.32
N ARG A 352 20.49 -11.21 36.91
CA ARG A 352 19.37 -12.04 36.46
C ARG A 352 18.54 -11.36 35.37
N GLN A 353 19.23 -10.72 34.44
CA GLN A 353 18.67 -9.92 33.37
C GLN A 353 19.37 -10.23 32.05
N VAL A 354 18.72 -9.87 30.94
CA VAL A 354 19.34 -9.81 29.62
C VAL A 354 19.53 -8.34 29.25
N SER A 355 20.77 -7.91 29.14
CA SER A 355 21.14 -6.52 28.91
C SER A 355 21.16 -6.19 27.42
N ILE A 356 20.44 -5.15 27.02
CA ILE A 356 20.43 -4.61 25.65
C ILE A 356 21.31 -3.35 25.62
N HIS A 357 22.38 -3.40 24.84
CA HIS A 357 23.27 -2.29 24.58
C HIS A 357 23.06 -1.79 23.16
N PHE A 358 22.93 -0.48 23.00
CA PHE A 358 22.99 0.18 21.71
C PHE A 358 24.37 0.81 21.58
N GLU A 359 25.13 0.42 20.57
CA GLU A 359 26.57 0.70 20.48
C GLU A 359 26.95 1.25 19.08
N GLY A 360 28.01 2.04 19.04
CA GLY A 360 28.71 2.35 17.79
C GLY A 360 29.45 1.12 17.25
N LYS A 361 29.89 1.15 15.99
CA LYS A 361 30.63 0.02 15.38
C LYS A 361 31.86 -0.38 16.19
N ASP A 362 32.70 0.59 16.58
CA ASP A 362 33.94 0.34 17.31
C ASP A 362 33.72 -0.14 18.75
N GLU A 363 32.60 0.26 19.38
CA GLU A 363 32.20 -0.25 20.69
C GLU A 363 31.71 -1.69 20.59
N TYR A 364 30.85 -1.97 19.62
CA TYR A 364 30.33 -3.31 19.34
C TYR A 364 31.46 -4.30 19.03
N ASP A 365 32.39 -3.92 18.15
CA ASP A 365 33.50 -4.79 17.77
C ASP A 365 34.44 -5.10 18.95
N ARG A 366 34.55 -4.20 19.95
CA ARG A 366 35.30 -4.43 21.18
C ARG A 366 34.54 -5.26 22.22
N ASN A 367 33.22 -5.09 22.31
CA ASN A 367 32.41 -5.68 23.38
C ASN A 367 31.75 -7.02 22.99
N LYS A 368 31.68 -7.34 21.68
CA LYS A 368 31.02 -8.55 21.20
C LYS A 368 31.65 -9.84 21.76
N SER A 369 30.80 -10.78 22.13
CA SER A 369 31.17 -12.08 22.69
C SER A 369 30.43 -13.20 21.98
N GLY A 370 30.98 -14.42 21.99
CA GLY A 370 30.29 -15.61 21.50
C GLY A 370 29.06 -16.02 22.33
N GLN A 371 28.88 -15.41 23.51
CA GLN A 371 27.69 -15.60 24.37
C GLN A 371 26.57 -14.59 24.10
N ASP A 372 26.80 -13.61 23.21
CA ASP A 372 25.78 -12.62 22.89
C ASP A 372 24.60 -13.25 22.15
N ILE A 373 23.40 -12.81 22.49
CA ILE A 373 22.16 -13.18 21.82
C ILE A 373 22.03 -12.37 20.53
N ILE A 374 21.87 -13.07 19.41
CA ILE A 374 21.55 -12.44 18.12
C ILE A 374 20.07 -12.07 18.12
N ILE A 375 19.76 -10.80 18.37
CA ILE A 375 18.37 -10.31 18.49
C ILE A 375 17.50 -10.62 17.26
N HIS A 376 18.09 -10.58 16.05
CA HIS A 376 17.38 -10.93 14.82
C HIS A 376 16.97 -12.40 14.78
N GLN A 377 17.77 -13.30 15.37
CA GLN A 377 17.47 -14.72 15.47
C GLN A 377 16.34 -14.95 16.48
N LEU A 378 16.39 -14.32 17.66
CA LEU A 378 15.29 -14.35 18.64
C LEU A 378 13.96 -13.95 17.99
N ILE A 379 13.94 -12.79 17.32
CA ILE A 379 12.73 -12.28 16.68
C ILE A 379 12.26 -13.22 15.56
N ARG A 380 13.19 -13.78 14.78
CA ARG A 380 12.86 -14.73 13.71
C ARG A 380 12.29 -16.03 14.27
N SER A 381 12.85 -16.58 15.33
CA SER A 381 12.39 -17.81 15.97
C SER A 381 10.99 -17.64 16.57
N ILE A 382 10.75 -16.54 17.31
CA ILE A 382 9.40 -16.22 17.82
C ILE A 382 8.42 -16.02 16.66
N ASN A 383 8.81 -15.32 15.58
CA ASN A 383 7.95 -15.16 14.40
C ASN A 383 7.59 -16.51 13.76
N GLY A 384 8.55 -17.44 13.66
CA GLY A 384 8.33 -18.79 13.15
C GLY A 384 7.30 -19.53 13.99
N PHE A 385 7.51 -19.56 15.30
CA PHE A 385 6.58 -20.14 16.28
C PHE A 385 5.18 -19.55 16.17
N LEU A 386 5.04 -18.21 16.24
CA LEU A 386 3.74 -17.53 16.19
C LEU A 386 2.99 -17.81 14.88
N ASN A 387 3.69 -17.91 13.75
CA ASN A 387 3.07 -18.26 12.48
C ASN A 387 2.54 -19.70 12.46
N ARG A 388 3.29 -20.67 13.01
CA ARG A 388 2.84 -22.06 13.13
C ARG A 388 1.68 -22.19 14.11
N PHE A 389 1.75 -21.54 15.27
CA PHE A 389 0.65 -21.45 16.23
C PHE A 389 -0.61 -20.92 15.59
N ARG A 390 -0.50 -19.81 14.85
CA ARG A 390 -1.59 -19.18 14.10
C ARG A 390 -2.25 -20.16 13.11
N LEU A 391 -1.46 -20.90 12.32
CA LEU A 391 -1.98 -21.89 11.37
C LEU A 391 -2.72 -23.04 12.09
N MET A 392 -2.16 -23.54 13.19
CA MET A 392 -2.82 -24.56 14.02
C MET A 392 -4.17 -24.07 14.54
N VAL A 393 -4.24 -22.87 15.12
CA VAL A 393 -5.49 -22.29 15.64
C VAL A 393 -6.52 -22.11 14.54
N PHE A 394 -6.12 -21.69 13.34
CA PHE A 394 -7.03 -21.51 12.20
C PHE A 394 -7.64 -22.82 11.70
N GLY A 395 -6.81 -23.86 11.51
CA GLY A 395 -7.31 -25.18 11.13
C GLY A 395 -8.21 -25.80 12.20
N TRP A 396 -7.81 -25.66 13.47
CA TRP A 396 -8.58 -26.13 14.61
C TRP A 396 -9.91 -25.41 14.77
N SER A 397 -9.97 -24.08 14.56
CA SER A 397 -11.20 -23.30 14.76
C SER A 397 -12.32 -23.69 13.79
N SER A 398 -11.97 -24.03 12.55
CA SER A 398 -12.94 -24.47 11.54
C SER A 398 -13.59 -25.81 11.94
N VAL A 399 -12.77 -26.79 12.32
CA VAL A 399 -13.27 -28.10 12.80
C VAL A 399 -14.05 -27.93 14.10
N TYR A 400 -13.58 -27.09 15.01
CA TYR A 400 -14.29 -26.83 16.27
C TYR A 400 -15.65 -26.18 16.07
N ALA A 401 -15.75 -25.20 15.16
CA ALA A 401 -17.01 -24.58 14.79
C ALA A 401 -18.01 -25.63 14.27
N ASP A 402 -17.57 -26.50 13.37
CA ASP A 402 -18.39 -27.58 12.83
C ASP A 402 -18.85 -28.57 13.92
N CYS A 403 -17.94 -29.00 14.81
CA CYS A 403 -18.29 -29.89 15.92
C CYS A 403 -19.36 -29.28 16.83
N VAL A 404 -19.23 -28.00 17.19
CA VAL A 404 -20.24 -27.30 18.01
C VAL A 404 -21.55 -27.21 17.26
N ASN A 405 -21.53 -26.84 15.98
CA ASN A 405 -22.73 -26.69 15.16
C ASN A 405 -23.48 -28.00 14.92
N ARG A 406 -22.78 -29.15 14.83
CA ARG A 406 -23.41 -30.48 14.76
C ARG A 406 -24.24 -30.82 16.01
N SER A 407 -23.89 -30.23 17.16
CA SER A 407 -24.57 -30.45 18.44
C SER A 407 -25.62 -29.39 18.78
N ARG A 408 -25.68 -28.30 18.02
CA ARG A 408 -26.66 -27.22 18.21
C ARG A 408 -28.00 -27.64 17.63
N GLU A 409 -29.07 -27.29 18.32
CA GLU A 409 -30.41 -27.45 17.76
C GLU A 409 -30.59 -26.51 16.55
N GLU A 410 -31.50 -26.84 15.62
CA GLU A 410 -31.87 -25.93 14.51
C GLU A 410 -32.42 -24.56 14.97
N THR A 411 -32.64 -24.39 16.28
CA THR A 411 -33.15 -23.17 16.90
C THR A 411 -32.03 -22.28 17.47
N GLU A 412 -30.79 -22.77 17.56
CA GLU A 412 -29.64 -22.01 18.07
C GLU A 412 -28.87 -21.33 16.93
N ASP A 413 -28.30 -20.15 17.19
CA ASP A 413 -27.44 -19.45 16.23
C ASP A 413 -26.24 -20.34 15.85
N LEU A 414 -25.69 -20.22 14.64
CA LEU A 414 -24.47 -20.94 14.29
C LEU A 414 -23.26 -20.38 15.07
N PHE A 415 -22.41 -21.28 15.56
CA PHE A 415 -21.10 -20.98 16.12
C PHE A 415 -20.13 -20.73 14.97
N SER A 416 -19.73 -19.47 14.78
CA SER A 416 -18.80 -19.10 13.72
C SER A 416 -17.37 -19.59 13.98
N ALA A 417 -16.60 -19.81 12.91
CA ALA A 417 -15.16 -20.07 12.99
C ALA A 417 -14.41 -18.96 13.75
N GLU A 418 -14.87 -17.71 13.65
CA GLU A 418 -14.30 -16.60 14.42
C GLU A 418 -14.54 -16.76 15.93
N ASN A 419 -15.75 -17.15 16.34
CA ASN A 419 -16.04 -17.42 17.74
C ASN A 419 -15.25 -18.63 18.26
N ALA A 420 -15.10 -19.67 17.43
CA ALA A 420 -14.24 -20.82 17.73
C ALA A 420 -12.78 -20.39 17.93
N MET A 421 -12.25 -19.57 17.03
CA MET A 421 -10.90 -19.00 17.12
C MET A 421 -10.70 -18.18 18.38
N ARG A 422 -11.64 -17.28 18.71
CA ARG A 422 -11.60 -16.49 19.97
C ARG A 422 -11.64 -17.38 21.20
N THR A 423 -12.43 -18.45 21.18
CA THR A 423 -12.47 -19.43 22.29
C THR A 423 -11.13 -20.15 22.45
N ILE A 424 -10.50 -20.57 21.35
CA ILE A 424 -9.17 -21.19 21.37
C ILE A 424 -8.12 -20.18 21.87
N CYS A 425 -8.10 -18.95 21.36
CA CYS A 425 -7.18 -17.91 21.83
C CYS A 425 -7.33 -17.62 23.34
N ARG A 426 -8.58 -17.57 23.85
CA ARG A 426 -8.86 -17.42 25.29
C ARG A 426 -8.38 -18.61 26.12
N HIS A 427 -8.38 -19.82 25.57
CA HIS A 427 -7.80 -20.99 26.24
C HIS A 427 -6.31 -20.79 26.52
N PHE A 428 -5.59 -20.17 25.57
CA PHE A 428 -4.19 -19.74 25.70
C PHE A 428 -4.01 -18.37 26.39
N GLU A 429 -5.02 -17.90 27.13
CA GLU A 429 -5.04 -16.63 27.89
C GLU A 429 -4.89 -15.35 27.07
N LEU A 430 -4.88 -15.43 25.73
CA LEU A 430 -4.67 -14.26 24.90
C LEU A 430 -5.78 -13.22 25.09
N SER A 431 -5.38 -11.97 25.28
CA SER A 431 -6.27 -10.81 25.24
C SER A 431 -6.84 -10.60 23.84
N GLU A 432 -7.91 -9.80 23.71
CA GLU A 432 -8.50 -9.52 22.39
C GLU A 432 -7.50 -8.82 21.46
N GLY A 433 -6.66 -7.92 21.97
CA GLY A 433 -5.61 -7.26 21.17
C GLY A 433 -4.53 -8.22 20.68
N GLN A 434 -4.12 -9.19 21.51
CA GLN A 434 -3.15 -10.22 21.12
C GLN A 434 -3.74 -11.22 20.11
N ALA A 435 -5.00 -11.62 20.31
CA ALA A 435 -5.71 -12.46 19.36
C ALA A 435 -5.86 -11.73 18.00
N GLU A 436 -6.16 -10.43 17.99
CA GLU A 436 -6.25 -9.62 16.78
C GLU A 436 -4.88 -9.48 16.08
N LEU A 437 -3.79 -9.22 16.83
CA LEU A 437 -2.43 -9.16 16.29
C LEU A 437 -2.03 -10.47 15.60
N LEU A 438 -2.34 -11.61 16.21
CA LEU A 438 -1.98 -12.93 15.67
C LEU A 438 -2.89 -13.36 14.53
N MET A 439 -4.21 -13.16 14.67
CA MET A 439 -5.21 -13.76 13.80
C MET A 439 -5.78 -12.80 12.75
N GLY A 440 -5.70 -11.48 12.94
CA GLY A 440 -6.38 -10.48 12.12
C GLY A 440 -6.01 -10.48 10.63
N GLY A 441 -4.80 -10.94 10.27
CA GLY A 441 -4.31 -11.04 8.88
C GLY A 441 -4.61 -12.35 8.15
N LEU A 442 -5.09 -13.39 8.86
CA LEU A 442 -5.46 -14.67 8.22
C LEU A 442 -6.68 -14.54 7.32
N ASN A 443 -7.54 -13.57 7.62
CA ASN A 443 -8.83 -13.43 6.98
C ASN A 443 -8.74 -13.00 5.50
N TRP A 444 -7.61 -12.40 5.08
CA TRP A 444 -7.35 -11.97 3.69
C TRP A 444 -6.45 -12.95 2.93
N SER A 445 -5.48 -13.53 3.64
CA SER A 445 -4.44 -14.39 3.06
C SER A 445 -4.96 -15.78 2.67
N GLY A 446 -6.04 -16.27 3.28
CA GLY A 446 -6.68 -17.53 2.88
C GLY A 446 -7.31 -17.54 1.47
N GLY A 447 -7.57 -16.37 0.86
CA GLY A 447 -8.17 -16.26 -0.48
C GLY A 447 -7.21 -15.88 -1.60
N VAL A 448 -5.99 -15.43 -1.29
CA VAL A 448 -4.93 -15.17 -2.29
C VAL A 448 -4.10 -16.45 -2.41
N GLN A 449 -4.73 -17.57 -2.80
CA GLN A 449 -3.98 -18.77 -3.15
C GLN A 449 -3.04 -18.44 -4.33
N LYS A 450 -1.85 -19.04 -4.35
CA LYS A 450 -0.98 -19.05 -5.54
C LYS A 450 -1.85 -19.49 -6.72
N GLU A 451 -1.82 -18.75 -7.83
CA GLU A 451 -2.44 -19.26 -9.05
C GLU A 451 -1.76 -20.59 -9.41
N GLU A 452 -2.54 -21.57 -9.89
CA GLU A 452 -1.99 -22.82 -10.43
C GLU A 452 -0.93 -22.48 -11.49
N GLY A 453 0.34 -22.72 -11.17
CA GLY A 453 1.48 -22.49 -12.09
C GLY A 453 2.54 -21.49 -11.61
N GLU A 454 2.29 -20.65 -10.60
CA GLU A 454 3.32 -19.72 -10.08
C GLU A 454 4.35 -20.42 -9.19
N SER A 455 5.59 -20.45 -9.66
CA SER A 455 6.75 -21.04 -8.99
C SER A 455 7.49 -20.03 -8.11
N VAL A 456 7.65 -18.78 -8.56
CA VAL A 456 8.39 -17.73 -7.85
C VAL A 456 7.44 -16.92 -6.95
N PRO A 457 7.63 -16.94 -5.62
CA PRO A 457 6.73 -16.23 -4.71
C PRO A 457 6.84 -14.71 -4.89
N ASP A 458 5.73 -13.99 -4.75
CA ASP A 458 5.77 -12.52 -4.72
C ASP A 458 6.40 -12.02 -3.41
N LEU A 459 7.58 -11.42 -3.55
CA LEU A 459 8.34 -10.78 -2.46
C LEU A 459 8.11 -9.28 -2.36
N SER A 460 7.20 -8.73 -3.16
CA SER A 460 6.86 -7.31 -3.11
C SER A 460 6.32 -6.90 -1.74
N PHE A 461 6.45 -5.60 -1.46
CA PHE A 461 5.77 -4.97 -0.33
C PHE A 461 4.23 -5.13 -0.44
N TYR A 462 3.66 -5.25 -1.64
CA TYR A 462 2.21 -5.45 -1.81
C TYR A 462 1.72 -6.75 -1.17
N ALA A 463 2.46 -7.85 -1.36
CA ALA A 463 2.10 -9.15 -0.82
C ALA A 463 2.49 -9.32 0.66
N ASN A 464 3.62 -8.73 1.09
CA ASN A 464 4.23 -9.03 2.39
C ASN A 464 4.06 -7.91 3.43
N GLY A 465 3.79 -6.68 3.01
CA GLY A 465 3.71 -5.50 3.87
C GLY A 465 5.03 -5.21 4.59
N PHE A 466 4.96 -4.61 5.78
CA PHE A 466 6.12 -4.29 6.61
C PHE A 466 5.81 -4.39 8.10
N ARG A 467 6.84 -4.43 8.94
CA ARG A 467 6.73 -4.51 10.41
C ARG A 467 7.87 -3.80 11.10
N TYR A 468 7.65 -3.39 12.35
CA TYR A 468 8.73 -2.87 13.18
C TYR A 468 8.54 -3.15 14.67
N PHE A 469 9.66 -3.10 15.38
CA PHE A 469 9.77 -3.18 16.82
C PHE A 469 10.20 -1.82 17.36
N GLU A 470 9.47 -1.31 18.33
CA GLU A 470 9.81 -0.13 19.13
C GLU A 470 10.28 -0.62 20.51
N PHE A 471 11.52 -0.29 20.88
CA PHE A 471 12.08 -0.60 22.19
C PHE A 471 11.73 0.53 23.14
N THR A 472 10.88 0.25 24.13
CA THR A 472 10.37 1.27 25.06
C THR A 472 10.77 0.95 26.49
N ASP A 473 11.32 1.94 27.18
CA ASP A 473 11.49 1.97 28.63
C ASP A 473 10.54 2.99 29.26
N SER A 474 10.02 2.68 30.44
CA SER A 474 9.15 3.59 31.19
C SER A 474 9.22 3.34 32.69
N ASP A 475 8.82 4.35 33.46
CA ASP A 475 8.72 4.26 34.92
C ASP A 475 7.74 3.17 35.37
N SER A 476 6.70 2.88 34.57
CA SER A 476 5.73 1.83 34.90
C SER A 476 6.28 0.41 34.73
N HIS A 477 7.45 0.23 34.09
CA HIS A 477 8.08 -1.07 33.90
C HIS A 477 9.61 -0.98 33.97
N LEU A 478 10.16 -0.35 35.02
CA LEU A 478 11.59 -0.06 35.18
C LEU A 478 12.53 -1.27 34.97
N THR A 479 12.09 -2.48 35.32
CA THR A 479 12.90 -3.70 35.27
C THR A 479 12.93 -4.38 33.91
N GLN A 480 12.18 -3.88 32.93
CA GLN A 480 12.10 -4.46 31.60
C GLN A 480 11.95 -3.41 30.50
N THR A 481 12.35 -3.79 29.30
CA THR A 481 12.14 -3.03 28.07
C THR A 481 11.05 -3.74 27.27
N ALA A 482 10.00 -3.01 26.92
CA ALA A 482 8.91 -3.53 26.09
C ALA A 482 9.35 -3.59 24.62
N PHE A 483 9.02 -4.68 23.94
CA PHE A 483 9.26 -4.88 22.51
C PHE A 483 7.95 -4.64 21.76
N ASN A 484 7.57 -3.38 21.64
CA ASN A 484 6.32 -2.99 21.02
C ASN A 484 6.34 -3.35 19.53
N TYR A 485 5.55 -4.35 19.14
CA TYR A 485 5.52 -4.86 17.78
C TYR A 485 4.31 -4.34 17.03
N ILE A 486 4.56 -3.73 15.87
CA ILE A 486 3.55 -3.30 14.91
C ILE A 486 3.79 -4.05 13.60
N GLN A 487 2.73 -4.65 13.08
CA GLN A 487 2.76 -5.41 11.84
C GLN A 487 1.64 -4.96 10.91
N ILE A 488 2.02 -4.66 9.67
CA ILE A 488 1.11 -4.35 8.58
C ILE A 488 1.32 -5.41 7.51
N LEU A 489 0.38 -6.37 7.42
CA LEU A 489 0.43 -7.48 6.46
C LEU A 489 -0.32 -7.22 5.17
N ASP A 490 -1.22 -6.23 5.19
CA ASP A 490 -2.13 -5.95 4.10
C ASP A 490 -1.81 -4.59 3.48
N THR A 491 -2.05 -4.52 2.18
CA THR A 491 -1.95 -3.29 1.38
C THR A 491 -3.30 -3.04 0.70
N PRO A 492 -3.62 -1.79 0.33
CA PRO A 492 -4.80 -1.50 -0.48
C PRO A 492 -4.89 -2.38 -1.74
N GLU A 493 -3.77 -2.60 -2.44
CA GLU A 493 -3.68 -3.45 -3.62
C GLU A 493 -3.98 -4.91 -3.31
N LYS A 494 -3.48 -5.44 -2.19
CA LYS A 494 -3.75 -6.83 -1.77
C LYS A 494 -5.22 -7.04 -1.42
N ILE A 495 -5.86 -6.08 -0.74
CA ILE A 495 -7.30 -6.13 -0.44
C ILE A 495 -8.13 -6.06 -1.72
N LEU A 496 -7.75 -5.18 -2.66
CA LEU A 496 -8.42 -5.08 -3.95
C LEU A 496 -8.24 -6.34 -4.79
N LEU A 497 -7.04 -6.92 -4.83
CA LEU A 497 -6.75 -8.18 -5.52
C LEU A 497 -7.59 -9.33 -4.95
N TYR A 498 -7.70 -9.42 -3.61
CA TYR A 498 -8.58 -10.38 -2.95
C TYR A 498 -10.04 -10.22 -3.41
N LEU A 499 -10.56 -8.98 -3.45
CA LEU A 499 -11.90 -8.69 -3.95
C LEU A 499 -12.08 -9.08 -5.41
N CYS A 500 -11.13 -8.76 -6.28
CA CYS A 500 -11.20 -9.05 -7.71
C CYS A 500 -11.14 -10.55 -8.00
N ARG A 501 -10.49 -11.35 -7.15
CA ARG A 501 -10.50 -12.82 -7.28
C ARG A 501 -11.83 -13.44 -6.84
N LYS A 502 -12.53 -12.79 -5.90
CA LYS A 502 -13.76 -13.25 -5.27
C LYS A 502 -15.05 -12.75 -5.93
N SER A 503 -14.97 -11.59 -6.60
CA SER A 503 -16.12 -10.81 -7.06
C SER A 503 -15.77 -10.08 -8.36
N LYS A 504 -16.79 -9.64 -9.11
CA LYS A 504 -16.60 -8.73 -10.23
C LYS A 504 -16.50 -7.30 -9.71
N VAL A 505 -15.38 -6.64 -9.93
CA VAL A 505 -15.15 -5.28 -9.43
C VAL A 505 -15.15 -4.29 -10.59
N VAL A 506 -15.95 -3.23 -10.49
CA VAL A 506 -16.02 -2.12 -11.45
C VAL A 506 -15.55 -0.85 -10.77
N GLY A 507 -14.33 -0.42 -11.08
CA GLY A 507 -13.74 0.83 -10.59
C GLY A 507 -14.15 2.01 -11.47
N ILE A 508 -14.77 3.03 -10.87
CA ILE A 508 -15.29 4.20 -11.58
C ILE A 508 -14.59 5.45 -11.02
N SER A 509 -13.79 6.12 -11.86
CA SER A 509 -13.22 7.44 -11.54
C SER A 509 -12.62 8.08 -12.79
N ALA A 510 -12.64 9.42 -12.91
CA ALA A 510 -11.95 10.10 -14.03
C ALA A 510 -10.42 9.90 -14.01
N THR A 511 -9.87 9.53 -12.85
CA THR A 511 -8.44 9.37 -12.58
C THR A 511 -8.07 7.92 -12.33
N ALA A 512 -8.97 6.96 -12.60
CA ALA A 512 -8.80 5.55 -12.24
C ALA A 512 -7.54 4.90 -12.83
N THR A 513 -7.12 5.34 -14.02
CA THR A 513 -5.95 4.83 -14.76
C THR A 513 -4.72 5.73 -14.64
N LEU A 514 -4.79 6.85 -13.90
CA LEU A 514 -3.66 7.74 -13.74
C LEU A 514 -2.52 7.01 -13.00
N PRO A 515 -1.29 6.94 -13.58
CA PRO A 515 -0.24 6.06 -13.10
C PRO A 515 0.54 6.65 -11.92
N THR A 516 -0.10 6.77 -10.76
CA THR A 516 0.50 7.22 -9.49
C THR A 516 0.25 6.19 -8.39
N VAL A 517 1.30 5.67 -7.78
CA VAL A 517 1.18 4.68 -6.70
C VAL A 517 1.03 5.28 -5.30
N ILE A 518 1.07 6.61 -5.15
CA ILE A 518 0.76 7.28 -3.88
C ILE A 518 -0.72 7.65 -3.81
N ALA A 519 -1.23 8.25 -4.89
CA ALA A 519 -2.59 8.77 -5.00
C ALA A 519 -3.62 7.82 -5.61
N ASN A 520 -3.20 6.68 -6.16
CA ASN A 520 -4.07 5.68 -6.78
C ASN A 520 -3.47 4.28 -6.54
N TYR A 521 -4.24 3.23 -6.80
CA TYR A 521 -3.72 1.86 -6.79
C TYR A 521 -2.63 1.69 -7.86
N ASP A 522 -1.68 0.80 -7.59
CA ASP A 522 -0.74 0.37 -8.61
C ASP A 522 -1.45 -0.51 -9.65
N THR A 523 -1.89 0.12 -10.74
CA THR A 523 -2.58 -0.54 -11.85
C THR A 523 -1.68 -1.47 -12.64
N GLY A 524 -0.36 -1.23 -12.64
CA GLY A 524 0.62 -2.15 -13.24
C GLY A 524 0.68 -3.45 -12.45
N TYR A 525 0.88 -3.35 -11.13
CA TYR A 525 0.85 -4.53 -10.25
C TYR A 525 -0.49 -5.29 -10.33
N LEU A 526 -1.62 -4.58 -10.33
CA LEU A 526 -2.93 -5.24 -10.45
C LEU A 526 -3.12 -5.94 -11.80
N SER A 527 -2.65 -5.32 -12.89
CA SER A 527 -2.67 -5.92 -14.23
C SER A 527 -1.81 -7.19 -14.26
N ASP A 528 -0.59 -7.15 -13.72
CA ASP A 528 0.32 -8.29 -13.68
C ASP A 528 -0.27 -9.46 -12.86
N MET A 529 -0.93 -9.17 -11.74
CA MET A 529 -1.48 -10.17 -10.83
C MET A 529 -2.86 -10.71 -11.23
N LEU A 530 -3.62 -9.99 -12.05
CA LEU A 530 -4.94 -10.40 -12.55
C LEU A 530 -4.91 -10.92 -13.99
N LYS A 531 -3.88 -10.58 -14.77
CA LYS A 531 -3.70 -11.00 -16.18
C LYS A 531 -4.96 -10.77 -17.01
N ASP A 532 -5.55 -11.83 -17.55
CA ASP A 532 -6.78 -11.82 -18.36
C ASP A 532 -8.03 -11.33 -17.58
N ARG A 533 -7.97 -11.31 -16.24
CA ARG A 533 -9.03 -10.79 -15.37
C ARG A 533 -8.94 -9.29 -15.13
N TYR A 534 -7.90 -8.62 -15.61
CA TYR A 534 -7.82 -7.17 -15.66
C TYR A 534 -8.38 -6.68 -17.01
N VAL A 535 -9.63 -6.22 -16.98
CA VAL A 535 -10.39 -5.86 -18.17
C VAL A 535 -10.33 -4.35 -18.40
N GLN A 536 -9.97 -3.96 -19.62
CA GLN A 536 -10.07 -2.58 -20.10
C GLN A 536 -11.14 -2.48 -21.19
N ALA A 537 -11.72 -1.29 -21.35
CA ALA A 537 -12.61 -1.05 -22.47
C ALA A 537 -11.83 -1.07 -23.80
N GLU A 538 -12.45 -1.60 -24.86
CA GLU A 538 -11.87 -1.62 -26.20
C GLU A 538 -11.60 -0.19 -26.70
N ASN A 539 -10.54 -0.01 -27.50
CA ASN A 539 -10.17 1.31 -28.05
C ASN A 539 -11.33 1.98 -28.83
N GLU A 540 -12.12 1.21 -29.57
CA GLU A 540 -13.31 1.70 -30.28
C GLU A 540 -14.32 2.38 -29.34
N VAL A 541 -14.45 1.90 -28.09
CA VAL A 541 -15.31 2.52 -27.08
C VAL A 541 -14.81 3.92 -26.73
N TYR A 542 -13.50 4.09 -26.57
CA TYR A 542 -12.91 5.40 -26.28
C TYR A 542 -13.00 6.36 -27.48
N GLU A 543 -12.85 5.85 -28.70
CA GLU A 543 -13.03 6.63 -29.92
C GLU A 543 -14.47 7.14 -30.05
N ASN A 544 -15.47 6.28 -29.78
CA ASN A 544 -16.88 6.68 -29.76
C ASN A 544 -17.19 7.72 -28.67
N ILE A 545 -16.63 7.56 -27.47
CA ILE A 545 -16.76 8.56 -26.40
C ILE A 545 -16.13 9.89 -26.83
N ARG A 546 -14.96 9.84 -27.47
CA ARG A 546 -14.29 11.03 -27.99
C ARG A 546 -15.16 11.78 -29.00
N GLN A 547 -15.80 11.08 -29.92
CA GLN A 547 -16.72 11.67 -30.88
C GLN A 547 -17.94 12.32 -30.19
N GLU A 548 -18.54 11.69 -29.18
CA GLU A 548 -19.65 12.28 -28.39
C GLU A 548 -19.19 13.57 -27.68
N LEU A 549 -17.98 13.56 -27.11
CA LEU A 549 -17.40 14.72 -26.42
C LEU A 549 -17.00 15.84 -27.38
N ASP A 550 -16.41 15.53 -28.53
CA ASP A 550 -16.01 16.53 -29.54
C ASP A 550 -17.24 17.27 -30.09
N GLN A 551 -18.37 16.57 -30.27
CA GLN A 551 -19.65 17.19 -30.60
C GLN A 551 -20.16 18.09 -29.47
N GLN A 552 -20.08 17.63 -28.22
CA GLN A 552 -20.45 18.44 -27.05
C GLN A 552 -19.58 19.70 -26.94
N TRP A 553 -18.30 19.61 -27.28
CA TRP A 553 -17.31 20.68 -27.18
C TRP A 553 -17.14 21.51 -28.46
N MET A 554 -18.00 21.34 -29.46
CA MET A 554 -17.91 22.04 -30.76
C MET A 554 -17.80 23.57 -30.62
N ALA A 555 -18.44 24.15 -29.60
CA ALA A 555 -18.35 25.59 -29.32
C ALA A 555 -16.93 26.08 -28.96
N TYR A 556 -16.06 25.22 -28.42
CA TYR A 556 -14.67 25.55 -28.13
C TYR A 556 -13.85 25.56 -29.43
N SER A 557 -14.05 24.57 -30.31
CA SER A 557 -13.35 24.47 -31.59
C SER A 557 -13.77 25.55 -32.59
N GLU A 558 -15.01 26.03 -32.51
CA GLU A 558 -15.52 27.18 -33.29
C GLU A 558 -15.09 28.54 -32.73
N GLY A 559 -14.40 28.59 -31.59
CA GLY A 559 -13.96 29.83 -30.96
C GLY A 559 -15.07 30.63 -30.27
N ARG A 560 -16.28 30.06 -30.09
CA ARG A 560 -17.36 30.67 -29.31
C ARG A 560 -17.07 30.64 -27.80
N ILE A 561 -16.27 29.66 -27.36
CA ILE A 561 -15.72 29.58 -26.01
C ILE A 561 -14.20 29.55 -26.12
N SER A 562 -13.52 30.39 -25.33
CA SER A 562 -12.07 30.41 -25.23
C SER A 562 -11.62 30.14 -23.79
N VAL A 563 -10.59 29.30 -23.64
CA VAL A 563 -9.95 29.07 -22.34
C VAL A 563 -8.65 29.86 -22.30
N ARG A 564 -8.52 30.76 -21.32
CA ARG A 564 -7.31 31.56 -21.11
C ARG A 564 -6.56 31.05 -19.89
N VAL A 565 -5.35 30.54 -20.11
CA VAL A 565 -4.45 30.12 -19.05
C VAL A 565 -3.38 31.19 -18.85
N GLU A 566 -3.24 31.69 -17.63
CA GLU A 566 -2.21 32.67 -17.26
C GLU A 566 -1.37 32.16 -16.09
N ILE A 567 -0.05 32.14 -16.26
CA ILE A 567 0.92 31.89 -15.20
C ILE A 567 1.24 33.25 -14.57
N ILE A 568 0.56 33.55 -13.46
CA ILE A 568 0.49 34.89 -12.86
C ILE A 568 1.88 35.41 -12.45
N ASP A 569 2.79 34.53 -12.04
CA ASP A 569 4.14 34.86 -11.59
C ASP A 569 5.23 34.46 -12.58
N HIS A 570 4.88 34.33 -13.87
CA HIS A 570 5.83 33.92 -14.90
C HIS A 570 7.07 34.83 -14.96
N ASN A 571 8.26 34.23 -14.84
CA ASN A 571 9.56 34.88 -14.77
C ASN A 571 9.69 35.95 -13.68
N LEU A 572 8.84 35.95 -12.64
CA LEU A 572 8.93 36.93 -11.55
C LEU A 572 9.79 36.44 -10.38
N ASP A 573 10.40 35.25 -10.47
CA ASP A 573 11.08 34.59 -9.35
C ASP A 573 12.29 35.34 -8.78
N HIS A 574 12.92 36.17 -9.61
CA HIS A 574 14.04 37.04 -9.26
C HIS A 574 13.62 38.39 -8.65
N LEU A 575 12.34 38.76 -8.72
CA LEU A 575 11.83 40.05 -8.25
C LEU A 575 11.52 40.04 -6.75
N LEU A 576 11.81 41.15 -6.09
CA LEU A 576 11.51 41.35 -4.67
C LEU A 576 10.01 41.65 -4.44
N LEU A 577 9.59 41.60 -3.17
CA LEU A 577 8.19 41.81 -2.73
C LEU A 577 7.56 43.07 -3.31
N GLU A 578 8.19 44.24 -3.17
CA GLU A 578 7.66 45.51 -3.70
C GLU A 578 7.56 45.51 -5.22
N GLU A 579 8.50 44.89 -5.92
CA GLU A 579 8.53 44.84 -7.38
C GLU A 579 7.38 43.99 -7.92
N ARG A 580 7.10 42.85 -7.28
CA ARG A 580 5.94 42.02 -7.62
C ARG A 580 4.61 42.71 -7.36
N LEU A 581 4.52 43.54 -6.32
CA LEU A 581 3.29 44.30 -6.04
C LEU A 581 3.06 45.44 -7.05
N LYS A 582 4.10 45.97 -7.71
CA LYS A 582 3.92 46.95 -8.80
C LYS A 582 3.19 46.36 -10.00
N ASP A 583 3.32 45.05 -10.23
CA ASP A 583 2.57 44.33 -11.27
C ASP A 583 1.08 44.14 -10.89
N VAL A 584 0.72 44.32 -9.62
CA VAL A 584 -0.67 44.24 -9.13
C VAL A 584 -1.38 45.59 -9.28
N ALA A 585 -0.76 46.65 -8.77
CA ALA A 585 -1.30 48.00 -8.79
C ALA A 585 -0.20 49.04 -9.02
N SER A 586 -0.49 50.04 -9.85
CA SER A 586 0.42 51.17 -10.09
C SER A 586 0.41 52.21 -8.96
N ASP A 587 -0.52 52.08 -8.01
CA ASP A 587 -0.63 52.94 -6.84
C ASP A 587 0.55 52.70 -5.87
N ARG A 588 1.34 53.74 -5.62
CA ARG A 588 2.55 53.63 -4.79
C ARG A 588 2.24 53.42 -3.31
N ASP A 589 1.12 53.94 -2.83
CA ASP A 589 0.75 53.86 -1.42
C ASP A 589 0.25 52.45 -1.10
N PHE A 590 -0.53 51.84 -2.01
CA PHE A 590 -0.87 50.43 -1.97
C PHE A 590 0.37 49.54 -1.94
N VAL A 591 1.31 49.72 -2.89
CA VAL A 591 2.51 48.87 -2.99
C VAL A 591 3.35 48.93 -1.72
N LYS A 592 3.68 50.13 -1.23
CA LYS A 592 4.50 50.30 -0.01
C LYS A 592 3.77 49.84 1.25
N GLY A 593 2.47 50.15 1.34
CA GLY A 593 1.62 49.77 2.46
C GLY A 593 1.53 48.25 2.59
N PHE A 594 1.20 47.54 1.51
CA PHE A 594 1.10 46.08 1.52
C PHE A 594 2.44 45.37 1.64
N ALA A 595 3.51 45.87 1.01
CA ALA A 595 4.84 45.31 1.23
C ALA A 595 5.20 45.34 2.72
N SER A 596 4.96 46.47 3.40
CA SER A 596 5.22 46.62 4.83
C SER A 596 4.34 45.70 5.68
N LYS A 597 3.03 45.61 5.37
CA LYS A 597 2.08 44.73 6.10
C LYS A 597 2.42 43.25 5.92
N ILE A 598 2.72 42.81 4.70
CA ILE A 598 3.13 41.43 4.40
C ILE A 598 4.44 41.10 5.12
N GLN A 599 5.45 41.97 5.01
CA GLN A 599 6.74 41.80 5.68
C GLN A 599 6.58 41.71 7.21
N ALA A 600 5.74 42.55 7.81
CA ALA A 600 5.44 42.50 9.24
C ALA A 600 4.76 41.19 9.67
N LYS A 601 3.99 40.55 8.77
CA LYS A 601 3.26 39.32 9.05
C LYS A 601 4.08 38.05 8.85
N VAL A 602 4.89 37.97 7.78
CA VAL A 602 5.60 36.73 7.41
C VAL A 602 7.13 36.84 7.40
N GLY A 603 7.68 38.02 7.67
CA GLY A 603 9.12 38.27 7.64
C GLY A 603 9.72 37.96 6.27
N ASP A 604 10.96 37.47 6.28
CA ASP A 604 11.72 37.12 5.06
C ASP A 604 11.33 35.74 4.47
N ASN A 605 10.20 35.16 4.90
CA ASN A 605 9.75 33.89 4.35
C ASN A 605 9.27 34.06 2.91
N GLU A 606 10.19 33.83 1.98
CA GLU A 606 10.01 33.98 0.53
C GLU A 606 8.79 33.27 -0.01
N TYR A 607 8.58 32.03 0.43
CA TYR A 607 7.43 31.24 0.03
C TYR A 607 6.10 31.91 0.39
N LEU A 608 5.99 32.42 1.62
CA LEU A 608 4.75 33.00 2.11
C LEU A 608 4.45 34.35 1.45
N TRP A 609 5.42 35.24 1.33
CA TRP A 609 5.16 36.55 0.70
C TRP A 609 4.89 36.40 -0.81
N LYS A 610 5.56 35.47 -1.52
CA LYS A 610 5.25 35.16 -2.93
C LYS A 610 3.81 34.71 -3.10
N ARG A 611 3.32 33.87 -2.17
CA ARG A 611 1.92 33.41 -2.15
C ARG A 611 0.94 34.59 -2.03
N TYR A 612 1.18 35.55 -1.14
CA TYR A 612 0.32 36.74 -1.03
C TYR A 612 0.30 37.52 -2.33
N CYS A 613 1.46 37.81 -2.95
CA CYS A 613 1.51 38.54 -4.22
C CYS A 613 0.67 37.86 -5.31
N SER A 614 0.81 36.54 -5.48
CA SER A 614 0.07 35.81 -6.52
C SER A 614 -1.44 35.81 -6.28
N ILE A 615 -1.88 35.68 -5.02
CA ILE A 615 -3.32 35.71 -4.67
C ILE A 615 -3.89 37.12 -4.82
N ILE A 616 -3.18 38.16 -4.40
CA ILE A 616 -3.64 39.55 -4.57
C ILE A 616 -3.72 39.89 -6.06
N LYS A 617 -2.79 39.40 -6.90
CA LYS A 617 -2.89 39.54 -8.36
C LYS A 617 -4.12 38.82 -8.93
N ALA A 618 -4.46 37.63 -8.42
CA ALA A 618 -5.70 36.93 -8.80
C ALA A 618 -6.97 37.71 -8.36
N MET A 619 -6.96 38.32 -7.17
CA MET A 619 -8.04 39.21 -6.72
C MET A 619 -8.19 40.44 -7.62
N ARG A 620 -7.07 41.00 -8.10
CA ARG A 620 -7.08 42.11 -9.06
C ARG A 620 -7.77 41.71 -10.36
N GLU A 621 -7.50 40.53 -10.91
CA GLU A 621 -8.23 40.03 -12.09
C GLU A 621 -9.72 39.82 -11.82
N PHE A 622 -10.09 39.29 -10.64
CA PHE A 622 -11.47 39.18 -10.22
C PHE A 622 -12.17 40.54 -10.17
N VAL A 623 -11.54 41.56 -9.58
CA VAL A 623 -12.13 42.90 -9.46
C VAL A 623 -12.21 43.60 -10.82
N ALA A 624 -11.15 43.56 -11.61
CA ALA A 624 -11.04 44.31 -12.87
C ALA A 624 -12.00 43.82 -13.97
N ARG A 625 -12.37 42.54 -13.97
CA ARG A 625 -13.18 41.91 -15.03
C ARG A 625 -14.65 41.83 -14.67
N ASP A 626 -15.52 42.39 -15.50
CA ASP A 626 -16.99 42.33 -15.30
C ASP A 626 -17.60 40.99 -15.71
N ASP A 627 -16.92 40.23 -16.57
CA ASP A 627 -17.32 38.90 -17.04
C ASP A 627 -17.03 37.77 -16.03
N ILE A 628 -16.28 38.06 -14.96
CA ILE A 628 -16.06 37.14 -13.84
C ILE A 628 -17.02 37.48 -12.70
N GLN A 629 -18.01 36.64 -12.47
CA GLN A 629 -18.90 36.69 -11.32
C GLN A 629 -18.42 35.74 -10.20
N SER A 630 -17.97 34.53 -10.56
CA SER A 630 -17.56 33.50 -9.61
C SER A 630 -16.08 33.11 -9.81
N PHE A 631 -15.29 33.22 -8.74
CA PHE A 631 -13.85 32.94 -8.79
C PHE A 631 -13.47 31.92 -7.72
N LEU A 632 -12.98 30.75 -8.12
CA LEU A 632 -12.54 29.70 -7.22
C LEU A 632 -11.02 29.74 -7.03
N CYS A 633 -10.56 30.08 -5.82
CA CYS A 633 -9.15 30.15 -5.45
C CYS A 633 -8.76 28.93 -4.61
N LEU A 634 -7.98 28.02 -5.22
CA LEU A 634 -7.55 26.78 -4.58
C LEU A 634 -6.11 26.85 -4.08
N ASN A 635 -5.92 26.49 -2.82
CA ASN A 635 -4.61 26.37 -2.16
C ASN A 635 -4.58 25.10 -1.29
N MET A 636 -3.41 24.63 -0.87
CA MET A 636 -3.35 23.53 0.11
C MET A 636 -3.78 23.94 1.53
N VAL A 637 -3.56 25.21 1.88
CA VAL A 637 -3.92 25.79 3.18
C VAL A 637 -4.91 26.93 2.97
N LEU A 638 -5.87 27.08 3.89
CA LEU A 638 -6.87 28.15 3.86
C LEU A 638 -6.45 29.35 4.73
N PRO A 639 -6.84 30.58 4.35
CA PRO A 639 -6.57 31.76 5.17
C PRO A 639 -7.39 31.72 6.47
N LYS A 640 -6.82 32.23 7.57
CA LYS A 640 -7.44 32.23 8.91
C LYS A 640 -7.52 33.66 9.47
N SER A 641 -8.61 33.95 10.18
CA SER A 641 -8.79 35.16 11.01
C SER A 641 -8.58 34.78 12.47
N GLY A 642 -8.02 35.69 13.28
CA GLY A 642 -7.90 35.53 14.73
C GLY A 642 -6.92 34.44 15.19
N GLY A 643 -5.82 34.86 15.84
CA GLY A 643 -4.77 34.00 16.40
C GLY A 643 -3.47 34.78 16.60
N ASN A 644 -2.47 34.22 17.29
CA ASN A 644 -1.12 34.81 17.31
C ASN A 644 -0.55 34.78 15.88
N SER A 645 -0.64 35.90 15.17
CA SER A 645 -0.12 36.17 13.81
C SER A 645 -0.13 34.96 12.85
N PRO A 646 -1.28 34.63 12.20
CA PRO A 646 -1.33 33.53 11.25
C PRO A 646 -0.42 33.80 10.04
N ALA A 647 0.37 32.80 9.64
CA ALA A 647 1.24 32.87 8.46
C ALA A 647 0.47 33.10 7.15
N PHE A 648 -0.83 32.74 7.11
CA PHE A 648 -1.75 33.00 6.01
C PHE A 648 -3.04 33.63 6.55
N ASP A 649 -3.05 34.96 6.56
CA ASP A 649 -3.96 35.85 7.26
C ASP A 649 -5.11 36.27 6.34
N ARG A 650 -6.34 36.02 6.79
CA ARG A 650 -7.56 36.38 6.05
C ARG A 650 -7.83 37.88 6.09
N ASP A 651 -7.58 38.53 7.22
CA ASP A 651 -7.92 39.93 7.44
C ASP A 651 -7.05 40.81 6.51
N LEU A 652 -5.78 40.43 6.34
CA LEU A 652 -4.88 41.07 5.37
C LEU A 652 -5.36 40.92 3.91
N LEU A 653 -5.95 39.79 3.55
CA LEU A 653 -6.51 39.56 2.21
C LEU A 653 -7.82 40.33 1.99
N GLU A 654 -8.63 40.50 3.03
CA GLU A 654 -9.83 41.32 2.99
C GLU A 654 -9.48 42.81 2.82
N GLU A 655 -8.48 43.31 3.55
CA GLU A 655 -7.94 44.66 3.34
C GLU A 655 -7.45 44.84 1.88
N ALA A 656 -6.73 43.86 1.32
CA ALA A 656 -6.25 43.94 -0.05
C ALA A 656 -7.40 44.00 -1.07
N MET A 657 -8.49 43.27 -0.81
CA MET A 657 -9.68 43.28 -1.67
C MET A 657 -10.39 44.64 -1.63
N ASP A 658 -10.57 45.25 -0.45
CA ASP A 658 -11.20 46.56 -0.32
C ASP A 658 -10.40 47.65 -1.04
N ASP A 659 -9.07 47.68 -0.87
CA ASP A 659 -8.21 48.63 -1.58
C ASP A 659 -8.25 48.42 -3.10
N LEU A 660 -8.26 47.16 -3.57
CA LEU A 660 -8.42 46.84 -4.99
C LEU A 660 -9.78 47.29 -5.55
N LEU A 661 -10.85 47.15 -4.77
CA LEU A 661 -12.19 47.65 -5.12
C LEU A 661 -12.21 49.17 -5.21
N GLU A 662 -11.50 49.89 -4.34
CA GLU A 662 -11.36 51.34 -4.42
C GLU A 662 -10.58 51.76 -5.68
N ILE A 663 -9.42 51.14 -5.92
CA ILE A 663 -8.56 51.40 -7.09
C ILE A 663 -9.32 51.22 -8.42
N HIS A 664 -10.22 50.23 -8.51
CA HIS A 664 -11.01 49.96 -9.71
C HIS A 664 -12.41 50.61 -9.70
N GLY A 665 -12.71 51.47 -8.72
CA GLY A 665 -13.97 52.21 -8.65
C GLY A 665 -15.22 51.37 -8.33
N LYS A 666 -15.06 50.21 -7.68
CA LYS A 666 -16.12 49.25 -7.34
C LYS A 666 -16.56 49.25 -5.87
N ALA A 667 -15.90 50.04 -5.02
CA ALA A 667 -16.18 50.12 -3.58
C ALA A 667 -17.61 50.59 -3.20
N LYS A 668 -18.36 51.21 -4.12
CA LYS A 668 -19.74 51.70 -3.85
C LYS A 668 -20.82 50.61 -3.85
N GLY A 669 -20.51 49.40 -4.35
CA GLY A 669 -21.47 48.30 -4.45
C GLY A 669 -20.95 46.94 -3.99
N LEU A 670 -19.66 46.86 -3.65
CA LEU A 670 -18.98 45.65 -3.20
C LEU A 670 -18.05 46.01 -2.04
N SER A 671 -17.89 45.07 -1.11
CA SER A 671 -16.89 45.07 -0.04
C SER A 671 -16.24 43.69 0.06
N ALA A 672 -15.08 43.60 0.69
CA ALA A 672 -14.42 42.33 0.98
C ALA A 672 -15.33 41.36 1.74
N SER A 673 -16.06 41.85 2.75
CA SER A 673 -17.02 41.06 3.53
C SER A 673 -18.18 40.49 2.71
N SER A 674 -18.57 41.19 1.63
CA SER A 674 -19.57 40.68 0.68
C SER A 674 -18.94 39.77 -0.39
N CYS A 675 -17.69 39.96 -0.77
CA CYS A 675 -17.08 39.24 -1.90
C CYS A 675 -16.35 37.97 -1.48
N ILE A 676 -15.71 37.93 -0.31
CA ILE A 676 -14.82 36.83 0.09
C ILE A 676 -15.58 35.80 0.93
N VAL A 677 -15.53 34.55 0.48
CA VAL A 677 -16.01 33.40 1.26
C VAL A 677 -14.92 32.34 1.35
N VAL A 678 -14.75 31.73 2.52
CA VAL A 678 -13.81 30.63 2.74
C VAL A 678 -14.60 29.36 3.00
N LEU A 679 -14.67 28.47 2.00
CA LEU A 679 -15.32 27.17 2.15
C LEU A 679 -14.36 26.19 2.82
N LYS A 680 -14.67 25.86 4.08
CA LYS A 680 -13.87 24.94 4.92
C LYS A 680 -14.50 23.55 4.96
N GLY A 681 -13.72 22.54 5.37
CA GLY A 681 -14.24 21.18 5.51
C GLY A 681 -15.33 21.04 6.59
N GLU A 682 -15.21 21.80 7.68
CA GLU A 682 -16.23 21.87 8.74
C GLU A 682 -17.42 22.70 8.27
N ASN A 683 -18.64 22.18 8.41
CA ASN A 683 -19.89 22.85 7.98
C ASN A 683 -19.98 23.19 6.47
N PHE A 684 -19.13 22.57 5.62
CA PHE A 684 -19.03 22.82 4.19
C PHE A 684 -20.38 22.88 3.46
N ALA A 685 -21.29 21.94 3.75
CA ALA A 685 -22.55 21.81 3.02
C ALA A 685 -23.42 23.06 3.15
N ALA A 686 -23.55 23.61 4.37
CA ALA A 686 -24.36 24.80 4.62
C ALA A 686 -23.72 26.05 4.00
N GLU A 687 -22.41 26.26 4.20
CA GLU A 687 -21.68 27.38 3.62
C GLU A 687 -21.71 27.35 2.08
N ARG A 688 -21.56 26.16 1.50
CA ARG A 688 -21.69 25.96 0.05
C ARG A 688 -23.07 26.36 -0.44
N ASP A 689 -24.14 25.86 0.18
CA ASP A 689 -25.50 26.13 -0.28
C ASP A 689 -25.84 27.62 -0.21
N GLU A 690 -25.37 28.32 0.82
CA GLU A 690 -25.45 29.78 0.92
C GLU A 690 -24.69 30.47 -0.23
N VAL A 691 -23.46 30.05 -0.52
CA VAL A 691 -22.67 30.61 -1.63
C VAL A 691 -23.34 30.39 -2.99
N LEU A 692 -23.86 29.20 -3.25
CA LEU A 692 -24.52 28.89 -4.52
C LEU A 692 -25.83 29.67 -4.70
N ASP A 693 -26.60 29.88 -3.64
CA ASP A 693 -27.80 30.72 -3.65
C ASP A 693 -27.45 32.20 -3.94
N ARG A 694 -26.41 32.73 -3.30
CA ARG A 694 -25.90 34.09 -3.56
C ARG A 694 -25.43 34.27 -5.01
N LEU A 695 -24.67 33.30 -5.53
CA LEU A 695 -24.28 33.28 -6.95
C LEU A 695 -25.49 33.18 -7.88
N GLY A 696 -26.50 32.38 -7.51
CA GLY A 696 -27.77 32.25 -8.23
C GLY A 696 -28.59 33.53 -8.26
N ARG A 697 -28.36 34.48 -7.35
CA ARG A 697 -28.92 35.84 -7.38
C ARG A 697 -28.12 36.85 -8.19
N GLY A 698 -26.99 36.44 -8.77
CA GLY A 698 -26.11 37.32 -9.53
C GLY A 698 -25.04 38.03 -8.69
N GLU A 699 -24.86 37.68 -7.41
CA GLU A 699 -23.78 38.26 -6.58
C GLU A 699 -22.41 37.80 -7.08
N LYS A 700 -21.40 38.66 -6.90
CA LYS A 700 -20.01 38.43 -7.32
C LYS A 700 -19.17 37.94 -6.13
N ILE A 701 -18.61 36.74 -6.22
CA ILE A 701 -18.00 36.04 -5.08
C ILE A 701 -16.64 35.45 -5.44
N PHE A 702 -15.65 35.72 -4.58
CA PHE A 702 -14.32 35.14 -4.56
C PHE A 702 -14.24 34.07 -3.46
N ILE A 703 -14.10 32.82 -3.86
CA ILE A 703 -14.22 31.65 -3.00
C ILE A 703 -12.83 31.09 -2.74
N PHE A 704 -12.38 31.12 -1.49
CA PHE A 704 -11.23 30.33 -1.05
C PHE A 704 -11.69 28.92 -0.71
N SER A 705 -11.02 27.92 -1.28
CA SER A 705 -11.15 26.55 -0.82
C SER A 705 -9.83 25.79 -0.97
N SER A 706 -9.80 24.55 -0.47
CA SER A 706 -8.62 23.70 -0.57
C SER A 706 -8.78 22.63 -1.62
N TYR A 707 -7.66 22.19 -2.22
CA TYR A 707 -7.65 21.05 -3.15
C TYR A 707 -8.34 19.83 -2.52
N LYS A 708 -8.06 19.54 -1.25
CA LYS A 708 -8.66 18.41 -0.51
C LYS A 708 -10.16 18.60 -0.27
N THR A 709 -10.61 19.79 0.09
CA THR A 709 -12.02 20.09 0.37
C THR A 709 -12.88 19.93 -0.88
N ILE A 710 -12.38 20.41 -2.03
CA ILE A 710 -13.10 20.39 -3.31
C ILE A 710 -12.96 19.06 -4.05
N GLY A 711 -11.83 18.35 -3.90
CA GLY A 711 -11.60 17.02 -4.50
C GLY A 711 -12.59 15.95 -4.06
N ALA A 712 -13.16 16.07 -2.85
CA ALA A 712 -14.06 15.10 -2.21
C ALA A 712 -15.51 15.09 -2.75
N GLY A 713 -15.70 15.03 -4.07
CA GLY A 713 -17.03 14.84 -4.66
C GLY A 713 -17.99 16.03 -4.54
N GLN A 714 -17.51 17.25 -4.27
CA GLN A 714 -18.39 18.41 -4.10
C GLN A 714 -18.96 18.92 -5.43
N ASN A 715 -20.25 19.30 -5.42
CA ASN A 715 -20.91 20.04 -6.50
C ASN A 715 -20.82 21.53 -6.20
N LEU A 716 -20.37 22.31 -7.18
CA LEU A 716 -20.19 23.77 -7.08
C LEU A 716 -20.96 24.51 -8.18
N GLN A 717 -21.79 23.80 -8.92
CA GLN A 717 -22.63 24.37 -9.97
C GLN A 717 -23.76 25.17 -9.35
N TYR A 718 -24.15 26.28 -9.98
CA TYR A 718 -25.22 27.16 -9.50
C TYR A 718 -26.14 27.59 -10.65
N ASP A 719 -27.35 28.05 -10.33
CA ASP A 719 -28.33 28.47 -11.34
C ASP A 719 -27.94 29.78 -12.04
N ALA A 720 -28.12 29.83 -13.36
CA ALA A 720 -27.84 31.02 -14.16
C ALA A 720 -29.03 32.01 -14.15
N VAL A 721 -28.78 33.27 -13.77
CA VAL A 721 -29.80 34.34 -13.76
C VAL A 721 -30.30 34.69 -15.16
N ASP A 722 -29.40 34.77 -16.14
CA ASP A 722 -29.70 35.14 -17.53
C ASP A 722 -28.97 34.19 -18.50
N VAL A 723 -29.68 33.13 -18.90
CA VAL A 723 -29.15 32.08 -19.78
C VAL A 723 -28.68 32.63 -21.14
N SER A 724 -29.20 33.77 -21.60
CA SER A 724 -28.89 34.35 -22.91
C SER A 724 -27.45 34.83 -23.06
N ARG A 725 -26.75 35.05 -21.94
CA ARG A 725 -25.35 35.52 -21.90
C ARG A 725 -24.34 34.39 -22.03
N PHE A 726 -24.78 33.13 -22.01
CA PHE A 726 -23.91 31.97 -21.99
C PHE A 726 -23.97 31.18 -23.29
N VAL A 727 -22.90 30.46 -23.57
CA VAL A 727 -22.82 29.52 -24.68
C VAL A 727 -23.25 28.16 -24.17
N LYS A 728 -24.31 27.61 -24.78
CA LYS A 728 -24.79 26.26 -24.48
C LYS A 728 -23.92 25.23 -25.20
N THR A 729 -23.44 24.24 -24.47
CA THR A 729 -22.62 23.11 -24.93
C THR A 729 -23.40 21.82 -24.73
N GLY A 730 -23.40 20.91 -25.72
CA GLY A 730 -24.13 19.63 -25.61
C GLY A 730 -25.66 19.68 -25.76
N VAL A 731 -26.25 18.48 -25.79
CA VAL A 731 -27.70 18.24 -25.94
C VAL A 731 -28.23 17.60 -24.65
N ALA A 732 -29.37 18.10 -24.16
CA ALA A 732 -30.02 17.56 -22.96
C ALA A 732 -30.39 16.08 -23.16
N LYS A 733 -30.08 15.21 -22.20
CA LYS A 733 -30.52 13.80 -22.25
C LYS A 733 -31.98 13.60 -21.78
N GLY A 734 -32.70 14.69 -21.50
CA GLY A 734 -34.12 14.73 -21.09
C GLY A 734 -34.53 16.14 -20.62
N SER A 735 -35.80 16.37 -20.31
CA SER A 735 -36.33 17.66 -19.80
C SER A 735 -35.75 18.07 -18.45
N ASP A 736 -35.30 17.10 -17.66
CA ASP A 736 -34.88 17.29 -16.26
C ASP A 736 -33.34 17.32 -16.12
N ASP A 737 -32.60 17.48 -17.23
CA ASP A 737 -31.14 17.53 -17.20
C ASP A 737 -30.67 18.89 -16.68
N SER A 738 -30.44 18.99 -15.36
CA SER A 738 -30.08 20.24 -14.68
C SER A 738 -28.88 20.96 -15.28
N ARG A 739 -27.99 20.25 -15.98
CA ARG A 739 -26.81 20.82 -16.64
C ARG A 739 -27.16 21.91 -17.66
N ILE A 740 -28.39 21.93 -18.20
CA ILE A 740 -28.84 22.97 -19.15
C ILE A 740 -29.22 24.30 -18.49
N TRP A 741 -29.44 24.32 -17.17
CA TRP A 741 -29.85 25.50 -16.40
C TRP A 741 -28.76 25.98 -15.43
N MET A 742 -27.83 25.09 -15.08
CA MET A 742 -26.73 25.38 -14.18
C MET A 742 -25.47 25.85 -14.91
N LYS A 743 -24.63 26.58 -14.20
CA LYS A 743 -23.36 27.14 -14.64
C LYS A 743 -22.20 26.70 -13.71
N ASP A 744 -21.02 26.51 -14.29
CA ASP A 744 -19.76 26.27 -13.58
C ASP A 744 -19.10 27.60 -13.12
N MET A 745 -18.03 27.53 -12.33
CA MET A 745 -17.27 28.72 -11.91
C MET A 745 -16.60 29.43 -13.11
N ASP A 746 -16.54 30.77 -13.08
CA ASP A 746 -16.06 31.58 -14.20
C ASP A 746 -14.54 31.58 -14.32
N ALA A 747 -13.87 31.56 -13.17
CA ALA A 747 -12.43 31.60 -13.06
C ALA A 747 -11.93 30.63 -11.98
N LEU A 748 -10.75 30.07 -12.22
CA LEU A 748 -10.06 29.16 -11.31
C LEU A 748 -8.63 29.63 -11.09
N PHE A 749 -8.21 29.79 -9.83
CA PHE A 749 -6.80 29.95 -9.47
C PHE A 749 -6.28 28.67 -8.84
N LEU A 750 -5.20 28.15 -9.42
CA LEU A 750 -4.46 26.97 -8.99
C LEU A 750 -3.19 27.44 -8.27
N GLY A 751 -3.27 27.59 -6.96
CA GLY A 751 -2.15 27.92 -6.09
C GLY A 751 -1.20 26.73 -5.88
N ASP A 752 -0.05 27.00 -5.27
CA ASP A 752 1.01 26.01 -5.09
C ASP A 752 0.56 24.75 -4.33
N ILE A 753 0.97 23.58 -4.84
CA ILE A 753 0.72 22.28 -4.22
C ILE A 753 1.94 21.91 -3.37
N THR A 754 1.73 21.84 -2.05
CA THR A 754 2.73 21.47 -1.04
C THR A 754 2.21 20.36 -0.15
N ASN A 755 3.09 19.71 0.62
CA ASN A 755 2.73 18.64 1.56
C ASN A 755 1.99 17.45 0.91
N ILE A 756 2.41 17.08 -0.30
CA ILE A 756 1.91 15.87 -0.99
C ILE A 756 2.40 14.61 -0.25
N SER A 757 3.69 14.59 0.10
CA SER A 757 4.26 13.61 1.02
C SER A 757 3.98 13.98 2.47
N VAL A 758 3.98 12.98 3.37
CA VAL A 758 3.86 13.23 4.81
C VAL A 758 5.00 14.16 5.27
N ASN A 759 4.66 15.19 6.06
CA ASN A 759 5.61 16.21 6.48
C ASN A 759 6.45 15.73 7.67
N THR A 760 7.70 15.34 7.40
CA THR A 760 8.66 14.89 8.43
C THR A 760 9.26 16.02 9.27
N TYR A 761 9.04 17.29 8.89
CA TYR A 761 9.54 18.45 9.65
C TYR A 761 8.58 18.88 10.76
N ASP A 762 7.32 18.46 10.73
CA ASP A 762 6.34 18.70 11.78
C ASP A 762 6.43 17.61 12.87
N ALA A 763 7.58 17.54 13.54
CA ALA A 763 7.86 16.50 14.53
C ALA A 763 6.91 16.54 15.74
N GLU A 764 6.22 17.66 15.99
CA GLU A 764 5.23 17.79 17.07
C GLU A 764 3.95 17.00 16.76
N ASN A 765 3.56 16.94 15.48
CA ASN A 765 2.36 16.23 15.03
C ASN A 765 2.68 14.90 14.31
N PHE A 766 3.94 14.46 14.30
CA PHE A 766 4.35 13.21 13.63
C PHE A 766 4.20 12.00 14.56
N GLY A 767 3.01 11.40 14.58
CA GLY A 767 2.68 10.22 15.37
C GLY A 767 2.93 8.89 14.63
N LYS A 768 2.39 7.80 15.20
CA LYS A 768 2.47 6.45 14.61
C LYS A 768 1.73 6.33 13.29
N GLU A 769 0.62 7.06 13.14
CA GLU A 769 -0.16 7.07 11.90
C GLU A 769 0.63 7.76 10.78
N GLU A 770 1.24 8.90 11.06
CA GLU A 770 2.10 9.65 10.13
C GLU A 770 3.32 8.82 9.74
N LEU A 771 3.99 8.17 10.70
CA LEU A 771 5.11 7.25 10.43
C LEU A 771 4.69 6.13 9.48
N ALA A 772 3.60 5.42 9.78
CA ALA A 772 3.14 4.33 8.94
C ALA A 772 2.77 4.80 7.53
N ARG A 773 2.08 5.94 7.40
CA ARG A 773 1.75 6.57 6.10
C ARG A 773 3.01 6.89 5.31
N PHE A 774 4.02 7.45 5.96
CA PHE A 774 5.29 7.82 5.33
C PHE A 774 6.09 6.59 4.87
N LEU A 775 6.11 5.51 5.67
CA LEU A 775 6.74 4.24 5.29
C LEU A 775 6.03 3.61 4.07
N PHE A 776 4.70 3.62 4.03
CA PHE A 776 3.95 3.24 2.84
C PHE A 776 4.40 4.04 1.60
N GLN A 777 4.53 5.37 1.71
CA GLN A 777 4.99 6.20 0.59
C GLN A 777 6.38 5.78 0.10
N ALA A 778 7.33 5.57 1.02
CA ALA A 778 8.68 5.15 0.64
C ALA A 778 8.68 3.77 -0.05
N GLU A 779 7.95 2.79 0.48
CA GLU A 779 7.83 1.45 -0.11
C GLU A 779 7.20 1.45 -1.50
N TYR A 780 6.10 2.19 -1.70
CA TYR A 780 5.45 2.30 -3.02
C TYR A 780 6.42 2.82 -4.08
N LEU A 781 7.20 3.85 -3.76
CA LEU A 781 8.17 4.46 -4.69
C LEU A 781 9.31 3.49 -5.03
N TYR A 782 9.85 2.78 -4.03
CA TYR A 782 10.90 1.78 -4.26
C TYR A 782 10.40 0.63 -5.13
N GLN A 783 9.21 0.11 -4.80
CA GLN A 783 8.54 -0.96 -5.52
C GLN A 783 8.28 -0.63 -7.00
N ASN A 784 8.16 0.66 -7.34
CA ASN A 784 7.87 1.18 -8.68
C ASN A 784 9.09 1.77 -9.42
N ASP A 785 10.29 1.45 -8.93
CA ASP A 785 11.58 1.86 -9.51
C ASP A 785 11.84 3.38 -9.49
N GLU A 786 11.06 4.15 -8.72
CA GLU A 786 11.19 5.60 -8.64
C GLU A 786 12.31 6.06 -7.72
N ILE A 787 12.70 5.21 -6.77
CA ILE A 787 13.84 5.45 -5.87
C ILE A 787 14.69 4.17 -5.76
N SER A 788 15.98 4.34 -5.50
CA SER A 788 16.88 3.22 -5.21
C SER A 788 16.74 2.70 -3.78
N HIS A 789 17.25 1.51 -3.51
CA HIS A 789 17.27 0.93 -2.16
C HIS A 789 18.02 1.82 -1.15
N SER A 790 19.07 2.52 -1.60
CA SER A 790 19.80 3.49 -0.77
C SER A 790 18.93 4.65 -0.32
N ILE A 791 18.11 5.19 -1.23
CA ILE A 791 17.17 6.28 -0.92
C ILE A 791 16.03 5.77 -0.02
N LEU A 792 15.50 4.57 -0.26
CA LEU A 792 14.53 3.93 0.63
C LEU A 792 15.05 3.89 2.07
N ASN A 793 16.28 3.40 2.28
CA ASN A 793 16.89 3.31 3.61
C ASN A 793 17.04 4.68 4.29
N ARG A 794 17.36 5.73 3.53
CA ARG A 794 17.44 7.10 4.04
C ARG A 794 16.07 7.65 4.42
N LEU A 795 15.05 7.38 3.61
CA LEU A 795 13.67 7.77 3.91
C LEU A 795 13.18 7.06 5.16
N ILE A 796 13.29 5.74 5.27
CA ILE A 796 12.92 5.00 6.49
C ILE A 796 13.56 5.63 7.73
N ARG A 797 14.88 5.91 7.69
CA ARG A 797 15.59 6.60 8.78
C ARG A 797 15.04 8.00 9.08
N LEU A 798 14.72 8.78 8.05
CA LEU A 798 14.12 10.11 8.18
C LEU A 798 12.76 10.03 8.89
N GLY A 799 11.90 9.09 8.52
CA GLY A 799 10.58 8.89 9.15
C GLY A 799 10.69 8.54 10.62
N PHE A 800 11.56 7.59 10.99
CA PHE A 800 11.77 7.22 12.39
C PHE A 800 12.42 8.34 13.21
N ARG A 801 13.31 9.16 12.62
CA ARG A 801 13.86 10.35 13.29
C ARG A 801 12.79 11.40 13.58
N ALA A 802 11.91 11.67 12.61
CA ALA A 802 10.77 12.57 12.80
C ALA A 802 9.85 12.09 13.92
N TYR A 803 9.51 10.79 13.94
CA TYR A 803 8.71 10.15 14.99
C TYR A 803 9.38 10.21 16.38
N ALA A 804 10.71 10.11 16.43
CA ALA A 804 11.49 10.26 17.67
C ALA A 804 11.62 11.72 18.15
N GLY A 805 11.02 12.69 17.44
CA GLY A 805 11.08 14.11 17.78
C GLY A 805 12.34 14.84 17.28
N ASN A 806 13.17 14.19 16.46
CA ASN A 806 14.36 14.81 15.89
C ASN A 806 14.00 15.65 14.66
N ARG A 807 14.44 16.92 14.65
CA ARG A 807 14.22 17.89 13.56
C ARG A 807 15.33 17.88 12.50
N GLU A 808 16.39 17.09 12.68
CA GLU A 808 17.44 16.91 11.67
C GLU A 808 16.90 16.17 10.45
N GLY A 809 16.71 16.92 9.36
CA GLY A 809 16.26 16.39 8.08
C GLY A 809 17.35 15.68 7.28
N ASP A 810 16.93 14.98 6.23
CA ASP A 810 17.80 14.49 5.16
C ASP A 810 17.36 15.18 3.86
N SER A 811 18.02 16.28 3.52
CA SER A 811 17.63 17.15 2.40
C SER A 811 17.68 16.43 1.05
N VAL A 812 18.62 15.50 0.87
CA VAL A 812 18.74 14.73 -0.38
C VAL A 812 17.60 13.73 -0.49
N ALA A 813 17.31 12.98 0.58
CA ALA A 813 16.20 12.03 0.57
C ALA A 813 14.86 12.75 0.41
N ALA A 814 14.65 13.86 1.12
CA ALA A 814 13.46 14.69 0.99
C ALA A 814 13.29 15.27 -0.43
N LYS A 815 14.39 15.68 -1.06
CA LYS A 815 14.37 16.15 -2.46
C LYS A 815 14.01 15.02 -3.43
N LYS A 816 14.68 13.86 -3.32
CA LYS A 816 14.37 12.68 -4.16
C LYS A 816 12.92 12.22 -3.98
N LEU A 817 12.37 12.31 -2.77
CA LEU A 817 10.95 12.06 -2.51
C LEU A 817 10.06 13.07 -3.23
N SER A 818 10.35 14.37 -3.14
CA SER A 818 9.56 15.41 -3.80
C SER A 818 9.63 15.34 -5.33
N ASP A 819 10.76 14.92 -5.89
CA ASP A 819 10.98 14.79 -7.32
C ASP A 819 10.37 13.50 -7.89
N ALA A 820 10.03 12.53 -7.03
CA ALA A 820 9.49 11.24 -7.44
C ALA A 820 8.24 11.37 -8.31
N LYS A 821 8.18 10.54 -9.34
CA LYS A 821 7.17 10.57 -10.41
C LYS A 821 5.75 10.50 -9.86
N SER A 822 5.46 9.55 -8.98
CA SER A 822 4.13 9.38 -8.38
C SER A 822 3.72 10.55 -7.48
N ILE A 823 4.66 11.25 -6.85
CA ILE A 823 4.38 12.46 -6.07
C ILE A 823 3.94 13.61 -6.99
N ARG A 824 4.63 13.78 -8.12
CA ARG A 824 4.28 14.79 -9.13
C ARG A 824 2.98 14.46 -9.88
N ARG A 825 2.72 13.17 -10.12
CA ARG A 825 1.47 12.68 -10.69
C ARG A 825 0.29 12.79 -9.73
N GLN A 826 0.51 12.68 -8.42
CA GLN A 826 -0.51 13.06 -7.44
C GLN A 826 -0.88 14.55 -7.57
N ALA A 827 0.10 15.45 -7.70
CA ALA A 827 -0.20 16.87 -7.97
C ALA A 827 -1.03 17.01 -9.26
N THR A 828 -0.66 16.28 -10.30
CA THR A 828 -1.37 16.26 -11.59
C THR A 828 -2.81 15.78 -11.44
N ARG A 829 -3.04 14.71 -10.65
CA ARG A 829 -4.37 14.23 -10.28
C ARG A 829 -5.20 15.32 -9.60
N ASP A 830 -4.62 15.99 -8.61
CA ASP A 830 -5.31 17.00 -7.81
C ASP A 830 -5.70 18.22 -8.67
N ILE A 831 -4.82 18.64 -9.58
CA ILE A 831 -5.12 19.66 -10.60
C ILE A 831 -6.24 19.18 -11.54
N MET A 832 -6.15 17.94 -12.07
CA MET A 832 -7.17 17.42 -12.98
C MET A 832 -8.54 17.32 -12.31
N GLN A 833 -8.60 16.90 -11.04
CA GLN A 833 -9.82 16.86 -10.26
C GLN A 833 -10.38 18.27 -9.98
N ALA A 834 -9.52 19.25 -9.72
CA ALA A 834 -9.89 20.64 -9.50
C ALA A 834 -10.47 21.28 -10.77
N VAL A 835 -9.76 21.16 -11.91
CA VAL A 835 -10.22 21.65 -13.22
C VAL A 835 -11.52 20.95 -13.62
N GLY A 836 -11.65 19.65 -13.37
CA GLY A 836 -12.88 18.91 -13.61
C GLY A 836 -14.11 19.44 -12.85
N ARG A 837 -13.95 20.28 -11.82
CA ARG A 837 -15.08 20.91 -11.11
C ARG A 837 -15.71 22.06 -11.86
N ILE A 838 -14.96 22.67 -12.79
CA ILE A 838 -15.45 23.76 -13.64
C ILE A 838 -15.86 23.26 -15.04
N CYS A 839 -16.06 21.93 -15.20
CA CYS A 839 -16.30 21.26 -16.47
C CYS A 839 -17.61 20.42 -16.50
N ARG A 840 -18.56 20.67 -15.59
CA ARG A 840 -19.71 19.77 -15.36
C ARG A 840 -21.03 20.25 -15.97
N THR A 841 -21.15 21.52 -16.32
CA THR A 841 -22.40 22.09 -16.86
C THR A 841 -22.35 22.30 -18.37
N PHE A 842 -23.54 22.52 -18.95
CA PHE A 842 -23.68 22.84 -20.37
C PHE A 842 -23.65 24.34 -20.64
N LEU A 843 -23.98 25.20 -19.66
CA LEU A 843 -23.84 26.64 -19.80
C LEU A 843 -22.40 27.08 -19.47
N LYS A 844 -21.73 27.69 -20.45
CA LYS A 844 -20.35 28.17 -20.36
C LYS A 844 -20.26 29.65 -20.67
N ASN A 845 -19.34 30.37 -20.03
CA ASN A 845 -18.99 31.71 -20.46
C ASN A 845 -18.26 31.67 -21.81
N PRO A 846 -18.34 32.75 -22.61
CA PRO A 846 -17.49 32.90 -23.80
C PRO A 846 -15.99 32.85 -23.49
N VAL A 847 -15.59 33.21 -22.27
CA VAL A 847 -14.20 33.11 -21.80
C VAL A 847 -14.18 32.40 -20.44
N VAL A 848 -13.36 31.36 -20.32
CA VAL A 848 -13.06 30.66 -19.06
C VAL A 848 -11.62 30.97 -18.66
N TYR A 849 -11.41 31.43 -17.44
CA TYR A 849 -10.09 31.85 -16.96
C TYR A 849 -9.48 30.82 -16.02
N ILE A 850 -8.23 30.45 -16.28
CA ILE A 850 -7.44 29.60 -15.41
C ILE A 850 -6.14 30.33 -15.09
N TYR A 851 -5.97 30.68 -13.83
CA TYR A 851 -4.78 31.31 -13.31
C TYR A 851 -3.96 30.28 -12.53
N THR A 852 -2.65 30.34 -12.63
CA THR A 852 -1.75 29.44 -11.90
C THR A 852 -0.41 30.10 -11.64
N VAL A 853 0.49 29.37 -10.99
CA VAL A 853 1.83 29.83 -10.62
C VAL A 853 2.91 28.91 -11.21
N GLU A 854 4.12 29.42 -11.40
CA GLU A 854 5.26 28.67 -11.97
C GLU A 854 5.57 27.40 -11.18
N SER A 855 5.43 27.45 -9.85
CA SER A 855 5.68 26.29 -8.98
C SER A 855 4.71 25.13 -9.23
N VAL A 856 3.45 25.41 -9.59
CA VAL A 856 2.50 24.36 -10.01
C VAL A 856 2.97 23.78 -11.34
N MET A 857 3.30 24.64 -12.31
CA MET A 857 3.77 24.21 -13.62
C MET A 857 5.00 23.33 -13.51
N THR A 858 5.98 23.66 -12.66
CA THR A 858 7.20 22.85 -12.49
C THR A 858 6.98 21.51 -11.79
N LYS A 859 6.02 21.42 -10.86
CA LYS A 859 5.75 20.21 -10.07
C LYS A 859 4.86 19.17 -10.75
N VAL A 860 3.95 19.58 -11.62
CA VAL A 860 3.03 18.66 -12.30
C VAL A 860 3.66 18.01 -13.53
N GLU A 861 3.33 16.74 -13.75
CA GLU A 861 3.78 15.94 -14.90
C GLU A 861 2.60 15.71 -15.84
N PHE A 862 2.37 16.61 -16.80
CA PHE A 862 1.26 16.47 -17.74
C PHE A 862 1.49 15.43 -18.85
N ASP A 863 2.71 14.95 -19.03
CA ASP A 863 3.02 13.92 -20.03
C ASP A 863 2.28 12.60 -19.71
N CYS A 864 1.99 12.33 -18.44
CA CYS A 864 1.19 11.16 -18.05
C CYS A 864 -0.30 11.24 -18.46
N LEU A 865 -0.75 12.37 -19.01
CA LEU A 865 -2.09 12.57 -19.55
C LEU A 865 -2.17 12.35 -21.07
N GLU A 866 -1.04 12.03 -21.71
CA GLU A 866 -1.03 11.74 -23.15
C GLU A 866 -1.92 10.53 -23.46
N GLY A 867 -2.74 10.64 -24.52
CA GLY A 867 -3.73 9.63 -24.88
C GLY A 867 -5.04 9.67 -24.07
N GLN A 868 -5.11 10.40 -22.95
CA GLN A 868 -6.35 10.50 -22.16
C GLN A 868 -7.37 11.47 -22.78
N LEU A 869 -8.65 11.23 -22.48
CA LEU A 869 -9.76 12.12 -22.85
C LEU A 869 -9.82 13.33 -21.91
N LEU A 870 -9.17 14.43 -22.31
CA LEU A 870 -9.11 15.66 -21.53
C LEU A 870 -10.22 16.65 -21.93
N CYS A 871 -10.79 17.34 -20.94
CA CYS A 871 -11.67 18.47 -21.21
C CYS A 871 -10.88 19.64 -21.84
N PRO A 872 -11.55 20.55 -22.58
CA PRO A 872 -10.90 21.70 -23.20
C PRO A 872 -10.10 22.56 -22.21
N GLU A 873 -10.60 22.74 -20.99
CA GLU A 873 -9.95 23.47 -19.90
C GLU A 873 -8.63 22.83 -19.47
N MET A 874 -8.62 21.51 -19.31
CA MET A 874 -7.42 20.76 -18.95
C MET A 874 -6.42 20.73 -20.10
N LYS A 875 -6.90 20.59 -21.34
CA LYS A 875 -6.05 20.64 -22.53
C LYS A 875 -5.33 21.98 -22.66
N ALA A 876 -6.02 23.10 -22.38
CA ALA A 876 -5.40 24.43 -22.38
C ALA A 876 -4.25 24.55 -21.36
N LEU A 877 -4.38 23.93 -20.17
CA LEU A 877 -3.31 23.86 -19.17
C LEU A 877 -2.11 23.04 -19.66
N VAL A 878 -2.35 21.88 -20.29
CA VAL A 878 -1.29 21.06 -20.87
C VAL A 878 -0.55 21.82 -21.98
N ASP A 879 -1.29 22.52 -22.85
CA ASP A 879 -0.70 23.31 -23.92
C ASP A 879 0.10 24.51 -23.37
N ALA A 880 -0.37 25.17 -22.30
CA ALA A 880 0.39 26.20 -21.60
C ALA A 880 1.70 25.66 -20.98
N LYS A 881 1.68 24.46 -20.38
CA LYS A 881 2.90 23.81 -19.88
C LYS A 881 3.88 23.48 -21.01
N ARG A 882 3.40 23.03 -22.16
CA ARG A 882 4.25 22.75 -23.33
C ARG A 882 4.96 24.01 -23.81
N GLN A 883 4.26 25.14 -23.83
CA GLN A 883 4.83 26.45 -24.16
C GLN A 883 5.83 26.94 -23.09
N PHE A 884 5.62 26.58 -21.82
CA PHE A 884 6.55 26.88 -20.71
C PHE A 884 7.92 26.17 -20.84
N GLY A 885 8.05 25.13 -21.68
CA GLY A 885 9.36 24.62 -22.13
C GLY A 885 10.10 23.68 -21.18
N TYR A 886 9.43 23.08 -20.19
CA TYR A 886 10.06 22.16 -19.24
C TYR A 886 9.84 20.69 -19.66
N ARG A 887 10.91 20.01 -20.10
CA ARG A 887 10.94 18.55 -20.33
C ARG A 887 12.00 17.91 -19.43
N GLN A 888 11.69 16.77 -18.85
CA GLN A 888 12.64 16.03 -18.00
C GLN A 888 13.12 14.74 -18.69
N ARG A 889 14.35 14.35 -18.35
CA ARG A 889 14.97 13.06 -18.69
C ARG A 889 15.06 12.24 -17.39
N GLU A 890 14.15 11.29 -17.21
CA GLU A 890 14.06 10.46 -15.99
C GLU A 890 14.02 8.94 -16.29
N GLU A 891 13.97 8.53 -17.56
CA GLU A 891 13.80 7.11 -17.90
C GLU A 891 15.03 6.27 -17.53
N ASP A 892 16.24 6.82 -17.71
CA ASP A 892 17.51 6.12 -17.46
C ASP A 892 17.68 5.72 -15.98
N GLU A 893 17.33 6.59 -15.03
CA GLU A 893 17.47 6.30 -13.58
C GLU A 893 16.51 5.18 -13.14
N ARG A 894 15.32 5.09 -13.74
CA ARG A 894 14.34 4.05 -13.41
C ARG A 894 14.76 2.68 -13.89
N VAL A 895 15.37 2.59 -15.07
CA VAL A 895 15.92 1.32 -15.60
C VAL A 895 16.96 0.76 -14.65
N LEU A 896 17.86 1.61 -14.15
CA LEU A 896 18.87 1.23 -13.17
C LEU A 896 18.25 0.81 -11.84
N ASN A 897 17.32 1.61 -11.29
CA ASN A 897 16.62 1.27 -10.04
C ASN A 897 15.88 -0.07 -10.14
N ARG A 898 15.26 -0.37 -11.30
CA ARG A 898 14.59 -1.65 -11.56
C ARG A 898 15.57 -2.82 -11.48
N ALA A 899 16.68 -2.73 -12.19
CA ALA A 899 17.70 -3.77 -12.20
C ALA A 899 18.27 -4.02 -10.79
N GLU A 900 18.49 -2.95 -10.02
CA GLU A 900 18.93 -3.02 -8.62
C GLU A 900 17.87 -3.67 -7.70
N ARG A 901 16.59 -3.30 -7.84
CA ARG A 901 15.49 -3.90 -7.08
C ARG A 901 15.34 -5.40 -7.37
N ILE A 902 15.39 -5.80 -8.65
CA ILE A 902 15.35 -7.21 -9.05
C ILE A 902 16.50 -7.98 -8.39
N SER A 903 17.71 -7.39 -8.38
CA SER A 903 18.87 -7.98 -7.72
C SER A 903 18.66 -8.16 -6.20
N THR A 904 18.14 -7.15 -5.52
CA THR A 904 17.78 -7.22 -4.09
C THR A 904 16.75 -8.31 -3.82
N ARG A 905 15.71 -8.42 -4.65
CA ARG A 905 14.69 -9.49 -4.52
C ARG A 905 15.23 -10.89 -4.78
N GLY A 906 16.11 -11.03 -5.77
CA GLY A 906 16.79 -12.29 -6.04
C GLY A 906 17.56 -12.78 -4.81
N LYS A 907 18.24 -11.87 -4.11
CA LYS A 907 18.87 -12.17 -2.82
C LYS A 907 17.86 -12.59 -1.76
N GLU A 908 16.78 -11.84 -1.57
CA GLU A 908 15.76 -12.15 -0.57
C GLU A 908 15.15 -13.53 -0.80
N LEU A 909 14.87 -13.89 -2.06
CA LEU A 909 14.37 -15.21 -2.44
C LEU A 909 15.35 -16.32 -2.07
N ILE A 910 16.61 -16.18 -2.48
CA ILE A 910 17.67 -17.16 -2.21
C ILE A 910 17.87 -17.32 -0.71
N MET A 911 18.00 -16.21 0.03
CA MET A 911 18.18 -16.24 1.48
C MET A 911 16.98 -16.84 2.19
N LYS A 912 15.75 -16.59 1.72
CA LYS A 912 14.53 -17.17 2.28
C LYS A 912 14.47 -18.69 2.09
N MET A 913 14.91 -19.21 0.95
CA MET A 913 15.02 -20.66 0.70
C MET A 913 16.10 -21.28 1.59
N LEU A 914 17.31 -20.71 1.60
CA LEU A 914 18.45 -21.25 2.36
C LEU A 914 18.28 -21.23 3.89
N SER A 915 17.33 -20.46 4.41
CA SER A 915 17.17 -20.24 5.85
C SER A 915 15.90 -20.86 6.44
N ARG A 916 15.12 -21.56 5.63
CA ARG A 916 13.97 -22.37 6.07
C ARG A 916 14.31 -23.84 5.86
N ASP A 917 13.59 -24.71 6.55
CA ASP A 917 13.63 -26.13 6.23
C ASP A 917 13.15 -26.31 4.78
N TRP A 918 13.86 -27.17 4.05
CA TRP A 918 13.49 -27.47 2.68
C TRP A 918 12.17 -28.23 2.65
N THR A 919 11.38 -27.89 1.65
CA THR A 919 10.16 -28.61 1.25
C THR A 919 10.30 -29.05 -0.19
N GLU A 920 9.55 -30.06 -0.62
CA GLU A 920 9.52 -30.53 -2.01
C GLU A 920 9.30 -29.37 -3.01
N GLU A 921 8.40 -28.43 -2.69
CA GLU A 921 8.14 -27.24 -3.52
C GLU A 921 9.38 -26.34 -3.64
N SER A 922 10.04 -26.03 -2.52
CA SER A 922 11.24 -25.17 -2.52
C SER A 922 12.44 -25.82 -3.19
N MET A 923 12.60 -27.15 -3.03
CA MET A 923 13.63 -27.93 -3.71
C MET A 923 13.39 -27.93 -5.23
N LEU A 924 12.15 -28.10 -5.67
CA LEU A 924 11.79 -28.03 -7.08
C LEU A 924 12.08 -26.65 -7.68
N LEU A 925 11.70 -25.57 -6.98
CA LEU A 925 12.03 -24.21 -7.41
C LEU A 925 13.54 -24.02 -7.54
N TRP A 926 14.30 -24.48 -6.56
CA TRP A 926 15.76 -24.39 -6.54
C TRP A 926 16.42 -25.14 -7.71
N LYS A 927 15.98 -26.37 -8.00
CA LYS A 927 16.42 -27.15 -9.17
C LYS A 927 16.07 -26.42 -10.49
N ARG A 928 14.84 -25.94 -10.64
CA ARG A 928 14.40 -25.18 -11.84
C ARG A 928 15.22 -23.91 -12.04
N LEU A 929 15.57 -23.23 -10.96
CA LEU A 929 16.38 -22.02 -10.98
C LEU A 929 17.78 -22.33 -11.53
N ARG A 930 18.45 -23.38 -11.03
CA ARG A 930 19.75 -23.83 -11.55
C ARG A 930 19.70 -24.25 -13.03
N GLU A 931 18.69 -25.01 -13.44
CA GLU A 931 18.54 -25.42 -14.84
C GLU A 931 18.30 -24.22 -15.76
N THR A 932 17.46 -23.26 -15.33
CA THR A 932 17.16 -22.07 -16.13
C THR A 932 18.40 -21.22 -16.37
N VAL A 933 19.20 -20.95 -15.33
CA VAL A 933 20.40 -20.12 -15.47
C VAL A 933 21.49 -20.80 -16.31
N LEU A 934 21.59 -22.13 -16.30
CA LEU A 934 22.52 -22.88 -17.16
C LEU A 934 22.06 -22.88 -18.63
N ALA A 935 20.76 -23.04 -18.87
CA ALA A 935 20.19 -23.02 -20.22
C ALA A 935 20.18 -21.62 -20.85
N LYS A 936 19.92 -20.58 -20.05
CA LYS A 936 19.62 -19.23 -20.52
C LYS A 936 20.32 -18.16 -19.68
N PRO A 937 21.67 -18.07 -19.66
CA PRO A 937 22.36 -16.98 -18.96
C PRO A 937 22.03 -15.60 -19.53
N THR A 938 21.57 -15.55 -20.78
CA THR A 938 20.92 -14.40 -21.41
C THR A 938 19.63 -14.88 -22.07
N ALA A 939 18.64 -13.99 -22.22
CA ALA A 939 17.31 -14.34 -22.69
C ALA A 939 16.62 -13.22 -23.48
N THR A 940 15.76 -13.64 -24.40
CA THR A 940 14.91 -12.76 -25.22
C THR A 940 13.67 -12.29 -24.44
N PRO A 941 13.00 -11.22 -24.90
CA PRO A 941 11.71 -10.80 -24.32
C PRO A 941 10.61 -11.86 -24.40
N GLU A 942 10.62 -12.72 -25.41
CA GLU A 942 9.65 -13.81 -25.53
C GLU A 942 9.88 -14.89 -24.46
N GLU A 943 11.13 -15.29 -24.25
CA GLU A 943 11.50 -16.24 -23.20
C GLU A 943 11.21 -15.69 -21.81
N SER A 944 11.44 -14.38 -21.59
CA SER A 944 11.06 -13.71 -20.35
C SER A 944 9.56 -13.84 -20.09
N ARG A 945 8.69 -13.63 -21.08
CA ARG A 945 7.22 -13.77 -20.91
C ARG A 945 6.76 -15.20 -20.66
N GLN A 946 7.56 -16.20 -21.08
CA GLN A 946 7.22 -17.62 -20.96
C GLN A 946 7.83 -18.28 -19.71
N ASN A 947 8.82 -17.64 -19.07
CA ASN A 947 9.52 -18.19 -17.91
C ASN A 947 9.58 -17.17 -16.76
N GLU A 948 8.83 -17.46 -15.71
CA GLU A 948 8.71 -16.63 -14.51
C GLU A 948 10.05 -16.35 -13.79
N ILE A 949 11.02 -17.27 -13.85
CA ILE A 949 12.36 -17.05 -13.28
C ILE A 949 13.08 -15.94 -14.06
N ILE A 950 12.96 -15.94 -15.38
CA ILE A 950 13.55 -14.91 -16.24
C ILE A 950 12.83 -13.58 -15.99
N GLU A 951 11.49 -13.60 -16.09
CA GLU A 951 10.63 -12.43 -15.88
C GLU A 951 10.93 -11.69 -14.57
N LYS A 952 11.05 -12.44 -13.46
CA LYS A 952 11.10 -11.85 -12.11
C LYS A 952 12.52 -11.63 -11.58
N LEU A 953 13.53 -12.34 -12.09
CA LEU A 953 14.88 -12.38 -11.48
C LEU A 953 16.03 -11.97 -12.42
N TYR A 954 15.79 -11.75 -13.72
CA TYR A 954 16.78 -11.24 -14.67
C TYR A 954 16.68 -9.72 -14.79
N VAL A 955 17.79 -9.07 -15.15
CA VAL A 955 17.86 -7.62 -15.33
C VAL A 955 17.89 -7.27 -16.82
N THR A 956 17.42 -6.07 -17.15
CA THR A 956 17.45 -5.50 -18.51
C THR A 956 17.80 -4.01 -18.45
N GLY A 957 18.64 -3.58 -19.40
CA GLY A 957 18.93 -2.16 -19.68
C GLY A 957 18.00 -1.57 -20.75
N GLY A 958 17.09 -2.36 -21.32
CA GLY A 958 16.29 -2.01 -22.50
C GLY A 958 16.98 -2.30 -23.84
N GLU A 959 18.25 -2.72 -23.82
CA GLU A 959 19.03 -3.07 -25.00
C GLU A 959 19.71 -4.44 -24.83
N ALA A 960 20.26 -4.98 -25.92
CA ALA A 960 20.90 -6.29 -25.91
C ALA A 960 22.31 -6.24 -25.29
N HIS A 961 22.52 -6.97 -24.21
CA HIS A 961 23.79 -7.06 -23.49
C HIS A 961 24.25 -8.53 -23.35
N LYS A 962 25.55 -8.76 -23.50
CA LYS A 962 26.20 -10.04 -23.11
C LYS A 962 26.97 -9.95 -21.79
N ALA A 963 27.12 -8.73 -21.28
CA ALA A 963 27.81 -8.42 -20.05
C ALA A 963 27.39 -7.04 -19.54
N TYR A 964 27.52 -6.82 -18.23
CA TYR A 964 27.34 -5.51 -17.60
C TYR A 964 28.14 -5.42 -16.30
N LEU A 965 28.27 -4.20 -15.76
CA LEU A 965 29.03 -3.92 -14.56
C LEU A 965 28.12 -3.77 -13.35
N TYR A 966 28.60 -4.19 -12.19
CA TYR A 966 27.90 -3.96 -10.94
C TYR A 966 28.86 -3.74 -9.78
N ALA A 967 28.41 -3.02 -8.77
CA ALA A 967 29.14 -2.80 -7.53
C ALA A 967 28.30 -3.30 -6.36
N GLN A 968 28.90 -4.07 -5.45
CA GLN A 968 28.20 -4.65 -4.30
C GLN A 968 28.85 -4.28 -2.96
N LYS A 969 28.01 -4.14 -1.92
CA LYS A 969 28.44 -4.13 -0.51
C LYS A 969 27.98 -5.43 0.17
N GLY A 970 28.89 -6.05 0.93
CA GLY A 970 28.61 -7.31 1.63
C GLY A 970 28.18 -8.42 0.66
N ASP A 971 27.32 -9.33 1.14
CA ASP A 971 26.68 -10.36 0.33
C ASP A 971 25.46 -9.80 -0.39
N PHE A 972 25.70 -8.93 -1.38
CA PHE A 972 24.68 -8.25 -2.19
C PHE A 972 23.63 -7.46 -1.39
N SER A 973 23.98 -6.90 -0.22
CA SER A 973 23.03 -6.11 0.59
C SER A 973 22.78 -4.70 0.05
N ASP A 974 23.65 -4.21 -0.82
CA ASP A 974 23.50 -2.95 -1.56
C ASP A 974 24.22 -3.15 -2.89
N VAL A 975 23.44 -3.21 -3.98
CA VAL A 975 23.91 -3.49 -5.34
C VAL A 975 23.60 -2.29 -6.22
N VAL A 976 24.58 -1.87 -7.01
CA VAL A 976 24.47 -0.81 -7.99
C VAL A 976 24.84 -1.37 -9.36
N ILE A 977 24.07 -1.03 -10.40
CA ILE A 977 24.24 -1.56 -11.75
C ILE A 977 24.59 -0.45 -12.74
N GLU A 978 25.34 -0.82 -13.77
CA GLU A 978 25.74 0.01 -14.90
C GLU A 978 25.82 -0.83 -16.18
N PHE A 979 25.16 -0.38 -17.24
CA PHE A 979 25.05 -1.07 -18.53
C PHE A 979 25.92 -0.44 -19.62
N GLU A 980 26.25 0.85 -19.52
CA GLU A 980 26.86 1.62 -20.63
C GLU A 980 28.29 2.05 -20.35
N ASN A 981 28.58 2.53 -19.14
CA ASN A 981 29.88 3.11 -18.82
C ASN A 981 30.99 2.06 -18.71
N ASP A 982 32.24 2.48 -18.98
CA ASP A 982 33.40 1.62 -18.74
C ASP A 982 33.69 1.44 -17.24
N ARG A 983 34.48 0.41 -16.92
CA ARG A 983 34.77 0.01 -15.53
C ARG A 983 35.46 1.10 -14.71
N HIS A 984 36.31 1.92 -15.31
CA HIS A 984 37.01 2.98 -14.58
C HIS A 984 36.06 4.13 -14.24
N VAL A 985 35.22 4.56 -15.19
CA VAL A 985 34.19 5.58 -14.96
C VAL A 985 33.20 5.13 -13.91
N PHE A 986 32.69 3.89 -14.03
CA PHE A 986 31.76 3.34 -13.05
C PHE A 986 32.38 3.24 -11.64
N ALA A 987 33.61 2.71 -11.54
CA ALA A 987 34.30 2.57 -10.24
C ALA A 987 34.61 3.91 -9.56
N ALA A 988 34.84 4.98 -10.32
CA ALA A 988 35.04 6.33 -9.80
C ALA A 988 33.73 7.04 -9.39
N GLY A 989 32.58 6.50 -9.77
CA GLY A 989 31.27 7.07 -9.47
C GLY A 989 30.92 7.02 -7.98
N ILE A 990 30.23 8.06 -7.49
CA ILE A 990 29.81 8.16 -6.08
C ILE A 990 28.94 6.98 -5.62
N ARG A 991 28.21 6.34 -6.54
CA ARG A 991 27.36 5.17 -6.26
C ARG A 991 28.18 3.93 -5.86
N CYS A 992 29.46 3.87 -6.24
CA CYS A 992 30.38 2.75 -5.98
C CYS A 992 31.21 2.93 -4.70
N GLU A 993 31.06 4.05 -3.97
CA GLU A 993 31.82 4.31 -2.75
C GLU A 993 31.60 3.20 -1.71
N GLY A 994 32.70 2.60 -1.23
CA GLY A 994 32.68 1.50 -0.27
C GLY A 994 32.13 0.17 -0.81
N LYS A 995 32.03 0.01 -2.15
CA LYS A 995 31.56 -1.21 -2.83
C LYS A 995 32.68 -1.87 -3.65
N ILE A 996 32.55 -3.18 -3.87
CA ILE A 996 33.43 -3.97 -4.74
C ILE A 996 32.83 -4.03 -6.14
N VAL A 997 33.60 -3.60 -7.15
CA VAL A 997 33.18 -3.57 -8.55
C VAL A 997 33.53 -4.88 -9.26
N SER A 998 32.53 -5.50 -9.86
CA SER A 998 32.57 -6.80 -10.55
C SER A 998 31.78 -6.76 -11.86
N CYS A 999 31.78 -7.87 -12.60
CA CYS A 999 31.08 -7.98 -13.88
C CYS A 999 30.21 -9.25 -13.91
N VAL A 1000 29.03 -9.16 -14.50
CA VAL A 1000 28.31 -10.34 -14.99
C VAL A 1000 28.75 -10.55 -16.43
N SER A 1001 29.50 -11.61 -16.70
CA SER A 1001 29.95 -11.97 -18.04
C SER A 1001 30.39 -13.43 -18.12
N GLU A 1002 30.45 -13.94 -19.35
CA GLU A 1002 31.03 -15.25 -19.67
C GLU A 1002 32.46 -15.42 -19.15
N ASP A 1003 33.29 -14.38 -19.33
CA ASP A 1003 34.67 -14.36 -18.85
C ASP A 1003 34.73 -14.44 -17.33
N ASP A 1004 33.89 -13.67 -16.63
CA ASP A 1004 33.86 -13.70 -15.17
C ASP A 1004 33.29 -15.02 -14.61
N ALA A 1005 32.53 -15.76 -15.40
CA ALA A 1005 32.11 -17.13 -15.09
C ALA A 1005 33.17 -18.19 -15.38
N ARG A 1006 34.19 -17.89 -16.18
CA ARG A 1006 35.18 -18.85 -16.70
C ARG A 1006 34.52 -19.99 -17.49
N LEU A 1007 33.43 -19.69 -18.21
CA LEU A 1007 32.68 -20.71 -18.97
C LEU A 1007 33.56 -21.38 -20.03
N GLN A 1008 34.29 -20.60 -20.82
CA GLN A 1008 35.17 -21.16 -21.86
C GLN A 1008 36.29 -22.03 -21.29
N ASP A 1009 36.82 -21.71 -20.10
CA ASP A 1009 37.85 -22.55 -19.47
C ASP A 1009 37.29 -23.92 -19.06
N ILE A 1010 36.04 -23.99 -18.60
CA ILE A 1010 35.34 -25.25 -18.32
C ILE A 1010 35.04 -26.03 -19.60
N LEU A 1011 34.57 -25.33 -20.64
CA LEU A 1011 34.21 -25.94 -21.93
C LEU A 1011 35.42 -26.51 -22.70
N ARG A 1012 36.65 -26.07 -22.37
CA ARG A 1012 37.89 -26.66 -22.92
C ARG A 1012 38.09 -28.12 -22.56
N TYR A 1013 37.48 -28.62 -21.48
CA TYR A 1013 37.54 -30.04 -21.15
C TYR A 1013 36.95 -30.88 -22.30
N PRO A 1014 37.68 -31.89 -22.82
CA PRO A 1014 37.22 -32.67 -23.97
C PRO A 1014 35.80 -33.19 -23.78
N GLY A 1015 34.89 -32.91 -24.72
CA GLY A 1015 33.49 -33.37 -24.71
C GLY A 1015 32.53 -32.59 -23.81
N MET A 1016 33.01 -31.64 -22.99
CA MET A 1016 32.13 -30.79 -22.15
C MET A 1016 31.16 -29.97 -22.99
N GLN A 1017 31.64 -29.35 -24.06
CA GLN A 1017 30.80 -28.54 -24.96
C GLN A 1017 29.66 -29.36 -25.58
N ARG A 1018 29.95 -30.60 -26.00
CA ARG A 1018 28.93 -31.51 -26.52
C ARG A 1018 27.92 -31.90 -25.43
N HIS A 1019 28.41 -32.15 -24.22
CA HIS A 1019 27.54 -32.46 -23.08
C HIS A 1019 26.57 -31.30 -22.78
N PHE A 1020 27.06 -30.07 -22.74
CA PHE A 1020 26.22 -28.87 -22.55
C PHE A 1020 25.17 -28.76 -23.66
N TRP A 1021 25.57 -28.95 -24.92
CA TRP A 1021 24.64 -28.95 -26.06
C TRP A 1021 23.54 -30.02 -25.92
N GLU A 1022 23.90 -31.26 -25.57
CA GLU A 1022 22.94 -32.36 -25.40
C GLU A 1022 21.98 -32.13 -24.23
N LYS A 1023 22.41 -31.38 -23.20
CA LYS A 1023 21.58 -30.98 -22.06
C LYS A 1023 20.75 -29.72 -22.32
N GLY A 1024 20.97 -29.02 -23.44
CA GLY A 1024 20.33 -27.73 -23.73
C GLY A 1024 20.89 -26.56 -22.92
N TRP A 1025 22.10 -26.71 -22.36
CA TRP A 1025 22.81 -25.65 -21.63
C TRP A 1025 23.58 -24.73 -22.56
N ALA A 1026 23.69 -23.45 -22.19
CA ALA A 1026 24.36 -22.45 -23.00
C ALA A 1026 25.87 -22.65 -23.00
N THR A 1027 26.46 -22.58 -24.20
CA THR A 1027 27.93 -22.62 -24.39
C THR A 1027 28.54 -21.23 -24.52
N SER A 1028 27.72 -20.18 -24.52
CA SER A 1028 28.15 -18.78 -24.56
C SER A 1028 27.06 -17.83 -24.05
N PHE A 1029 27.44 -16.61 -23.66
CA PHE A 1029 26.51 -15.53 -23.33
C PHE A 1029 26.21 -14.73 -24.61
N MET A 1030 25.03 -14.92 -25.18
CA MET A 1030 24.61 -14.21 -26.39
C MET A 1030 24.14 -12.79 -26.03
N PRO A 1031 24.41 -11.75 -26.84
CA PRO A 1031 23.85 -10.42 -26.61
C PRO A 1031 22.32 -10.47 -26.71
N GLU A 1032 21.63 -10.31 -25.58
CA GLU A 1032 20.17 -10.34 -25.49
C GLU A 1032 19.67 -9.31 -24.46
N GLU A 1033 18.37 -8.98 -24.49
CA GLU A 1033 17.79 -7.91 -23.65
C GLU A 1033 17.79 -8.24 -22.15
N PHE A 1034 17.64 -9.53 -21.80
CA PHE A 1034 17.66 -9.98 -20.41
C PHE A 1034 18.94 -10.75 -20.10
N ILE A 1035 19.52 -10.47 -18.93
CA ILE A 1035 20.73 -11.12 -18.44
C ILE A 1035 20.59 -11.40 -16.94
N LEU A 1036 21.27 -12.45 -16.45
CA LEU A 1036 21.29 -12.82 -15.04
C LEU A 1036 21.55 -11.60 -14.14
N SER A 1037 20.75 -11.41 -13.09
CA SER A 1037 21.07 -10.45 -12.03
C SER A 1037 22.38 -10.85 -11.31
N PRO A 1038 23.09 -9.93 -10.63
CA PRO A 1038 24.38 -10.23 -10.03
C PRO A 1038 24.32 -11.36 -9.00
N VAL A 1039 23.21 -11.44 -8.27
CA VAL A 1039 22.96 -12.48 -7.27
C VAL A 1039 22.74 -13.83 -7.92
N LEU A 1040 21.92 -13.90 -8.98
CA LEU A 1040 21.74 -15.14 -9.73
C LEU A 1040 23.04 -15.62 -10.35
N PHE A 1041 23.80 -14.70 -10.95
CA PHE A 1041 25.09 -15.01 -11.56
C PHE A 1041 26.07 -15.60 -10.55
N HIS A 1042 26.20 -14.99 -9.37
CA HIS A 1042 27.19 -15.41 -8.38
C HIS A 1042 26.73 -16.61 -7.54
N ASN A 1043 25.51 -16.58 -7.00
CA ASN A 1043 25.05 -17.56 -6.02
C ASN A 1043 24.47 -18.82 -6.65
N ILE A 1044 23.99 -18.74 -7.90
CA ILE A 1044 23.32 -19.86 -8.56
C ILE A 1044 24.10 -20.32 -9.79
N TYR A 1045 24.27 -19.46 -10.80
CA TYR A 1045 24.84 -19.86 -12.09
C TYR A 1045 26.25 -20.45 -11.93
N LYS A 1046 27.14 -19.76 -11.21
CA LYS A 1046 28.51 -20.26 -10.97
C LYS A 1046 28.55 -21.56 -10.17
N GLY A 1047 27.64 -21.74 -9.22
CA GLY A 1047 27.51 -22.99 -8.44
C GLY A 1047 27.08 -24.14 -9.34
N ALA A 1048 25.94 -23.97 -10.02
CA ALA A 1048 25.39 -24.94 -10.97
C ALA A 1048 26.37 -25.30 -12.10
N LEU A 1049 27.12 -24.32 -12.61
CA LEU A 1049 28.15 -24.51 -13.62
C LEU A 1049 29.28 -25.41 -13.09
N GLY A 1050 29.71 -25.19 -11.84
CA GLY A 1050 30.72 -26.02 -11.20
C GLY A 1050 30.24 -27.45 -10.94
N GLU A 1051 29.03 -27.60 -10.42
CA GLU A 1051 28.37 -28.89 -10.17
C GLU A 1051 28.23 -29.72 -11.46
N ALA A 1052 27.70 -29.10 -12.53
CA ALA A 1052 27.52 -29.74 -13.83
C ALA A 1052 28.84 -30.20 -14.44
N ALA A 1053 29.87 -29.35 -14.40
CA ALA A 1053 31.20 -29.67 -14.91
C ALA A 1053 31.85 -30.80 -14.10
N GLY A 1054 31.81 -30.69 -12.77
CA GLY A 1054 32.39 -31.67 -11.85
C GLY A 1054 31.78 -33.06 -12.02
N ARG A 1055 30.43 -33.13 -12.07
CA ARG A 1055 29.70 -34.39 -12.30
C ARG A 1055 30.11 -35.05 -13.61
N TYR A 1056 30.14 -34.30 -14.71
CA TYR A 1056 30.51 -34.86 -16.02
C TYR A 1056 31.96 -35.37 -16.05
N ILE A 1057 32.90 -34.63 -15.44
CA ILE A 1057 34.31 -35.04 -15.40
C ILE A 1057 34.47 -36.32 -14.59
N LEU A 1058 33.90 -36.42 -13.38
CA LEU A 1058 34.04 -37.60 -12.54
C LEU A 1058 33.36 -38.83 -13.14
N GLN A 1059 32.17 -38.67 -13.73
CA GLN A 1059 31.48 -39.76 -14.42
C GLN A 1059 32.31 -40.28 -15.60
N ARG A 1060 32.96 -39.37 -16.36
CA ARG A 1060 33.74 -39.76 -17.53
C ARG A 1060 35.10 -40.36 -17.20
N GLU A 1061 35.83 -39.78 -16.25
CA GLU A 1061 37.21 -40.18 -15.92
C GLU A 1061 37.26 -41.36 -14.94
N LEU A 1062 36.27 -41.47 -14.04
CA LEU A 1062 36.25 -42.49 -12.99
C LEU A 1062 35.07 -43.46 -13.10
N GLY A 1063 34.09 -43.22 -13.98
CA GLY A 1063 32.87 -44.03 -14.03
C GLY A 1063 31.98 -43.83 -12.80
N MET A 1064 32.20 -42.78 -12.02
CA MET A 1064 31.54 -42.55 -10.74
C MET A 1064 30.08 -42.14 -10.94
N GLU A 1065 29.16 -42.87 -10.32
CA GLU A 1065 27.74 -42.49 -10.22
C GLU A 1065 27.55 -41.52 -9.05
N LEU A 1066 27.03 -40.33 -9.33
CA LEU A 1066 26.72 -39.33 -8.31
C LEU A 1066 25.21 -39.27 -8.10
N HIS A 1067 24.76 -39.52 -6.88
CA HIS A 1067 23.36 -39.50 -6.49
C HIS A 1067 22.98 -38.12 -5.93
N GLU A 1068 21.86 -37.57 -6.40
CA GLU A 1068 21.29 -36.33 -5.86
C GLU A 1068 20.72 -36.57 -4.46
N ILE A 1069 20.87 -35.58 -3.58
CA ILE A 1069 20.24 -35.61 -2.26
C ILE A 1069 18.78 -35.19 -2.43
N GLU A 1070 17.85 -36.09 -2.14
CA GLU A 1070 16.40 -35.86 -2.27
C GLU A 1070 15.67 -35.71 -0.93
N ASP A 1071 16.34 -36.00 0.19
CA ASP A 1071 15.77 -35.82 1.51
C ASP A 1071 15.80 -34.34 1.93
N PRO A 1072 14.64 -33.71 2.23
CA PRO A 1072 14.60 -32.30 2.61
C PRO A 1072 15.41 -31.96 3.87
N SER A 1073 15.62 -32.92 4.78
CA SER A 1073 16.38 -32.67 6.02
C SER A 1073 17.89 -32.56 5.81
N SER A 1074 18.38 -33.06 4.67
CA SER A 1074 19.80 -33.08 4.29
C SER A 1074 20.09 -32.31 2.99
N PHE A 1075 19.07 -31.79 2.30
CA PHE A 1075 19.21 -31.01 1.07
C PHE A 1075 20.07 -29.74 1.27
N GLU A 1076 20.97 -29.45 0.33
CA GLU A 1076 21.98 -28.35 0.37
C GLU A 1076 23.01 -28.43 1.52
N PHE A 1077 23.15 -29.59 2.16
CA PHE A 1077 24.29 -29.82 3.04
C PHE A 1077 25.55 -30.02 2.20
N PHE A 1078 25.43 -30.82 1.14
CA PHE A 1078 26.43 -31.12 0.11
C PHE A 1078 25.72 -31.28 -1.25
N ASP A 1079 26.47 -31.33 -2.35
CA ASP A 1079 25.89 -31.36 -3.70
C ASP A 1079 25.43 -32.77 -4.11
N TYR A 1080 26.26 -33.78 -3.81
CA TYR A 1080 26.02 -35.17 -4.19
C TYR A 1080 26.44 -36.17 -3.12
N GLN A 1081 25.87 -37.37 -3.20
CA GLN A 1081 26.33 -38.54 -2.48
C GLN A 1081 27.01 -39.52 -3.45
N ILE A 1082 28.17 -40.04 -3.06
CA ILE A 1082 28.91 -41.07 -3.81
C ILE A 1082 28.48 -42.46 -3.33
N ASN A 1083 28.63 -42.70 -2.02
CA ASN A 1083 28.29 -43.95 -1.33
C ASN A 1083 27.57 -43.64 -0.01
N GLU A 1084 27.07 -44.66 0.69
CA GLU A 1084 26.47 -44.48 2.02
C GLU A 1084 27.45 -43.77 2.98
N GLY A 1085 27.09 -42.57 3.44
CA GLY A 1085 27.92 -41.76 4.34
C GLY A 1085 29.11 -41.03 3.69
N VAL A 1086 29.25 -41.04 2.35
CA VAL A 1086 30.32 -40.33 1.63
C VAL A 1086 29.74 -39.30 0.66
N TYR A 1087 30.08 -38.03 0.88
CA TYR A 1087 29.49 -36.89 0.19
C TYR A 1087 30.50 -36.09 -0.63
N LEU A 1088 30.00 -35.27 -1.54
CA LEU A 1088 30.77 -34.42 -2.43
C LEU A 1088 30.16 -33.03 -2.50
N ASP A 1089 30.99 -32.01 -2.42
CA ASP A 1089 30.62 -30.61 -2.60
C ASP A 1089 31.64 -29.92 -3.53
N PHE A 1090 31.14 -29.43 -4.67
CA PHE A 1090 31.89 -28.74 -5.70
C PHE A 1090 31.99 -27.25 -5.40
N LYS A 1091 33.14 -26.67 -5.72
CA LYS A 1091 33.41 -25.24 -5.55
C LYS A 1091 33.95 -24.63 -6.83
N HIS A 1092 33.59 -23.37 -7.08
CA HIS A 1092 34.06 -22.59 -8.22
C HIS A 1092 34.76 -21.30 -7.75
N TRP A 1093 35.79 -21.45 -6.92
CA TRP A 1093 36.44 -20.32 -6.25
C TRP A 1093 37.37 -19.52 -7.18
N LYS A 1094 37.50 -18.22 -6.90
CA LYS A 1094 38.50 -17.30 -7.49
C LYS A 1094 39.55 -16.90 -6.43
N GLN A 1095 40.69 -16.40 -6.89
CA GLN A 1095 41.89 -16.04 -6.10
C GLN A 1095 41.66 -15.07 -4.92
N GLN A 1096 40.55 -14.31 -4.93
CA GLN A 1096 40.21 -13.30 -3.89
C GLN A 1096 39.39 -13.86 -2.71
N TYR A 1097 39.03 -15.15 -2.68
CA TYR A 1097 38.31 -15.75 -1.56
C TYR A 1097 39.26 -16.05 -0.38
N MET A 1098 39.46 -15.05 0.50
CA MET A 1098 40.05 -15.26 1.83
C MET A 1098 38.92 -15.46 2.85
N VAL A 1099 38.35 -16.66 2.89
CA VAL A 1099 37.48 -17.09 4.00
C VAL A 1099 38.36 -17.69 5.09
N ASP A 1100 37.98 -17.48 6.35
CA ASP A 1100 38.56 -18.23 7.47
C ASP A 1100 38.31 -19.73 7.26
N ARG A 1101 39.35 -20.44 6.82
CA ARG A 1101 39.26 -21.85 6.42
C ARG A 1101 38.95 -22.76 7.59
N GLU A 1102 39.41 -22.43 8.80
CA GLU A 1102 39.12 -23.24 9.98
C GLU A 1102 37.65 -23.14 10.35
N LYS A 1103 37.08 -21.93 10.35
CA LYS A 1103 35.65 -21.74 10.57
C LYS A 1103 34.80 -22.48 9.53
N THR A 1104 35.21 -22.44 8.26
CA THR A 1104 34.52 -23.16 7.17
C THR A 1104 34.57 -24.67 7.38
N ARG A 1105 35.72 -25.21 7.81
CA ARG A 1105 35.88 -26.64 8.13
C ARG A 1105 35.03 -27.07 9.32
N GLU A 1106 34.94 -26.25 10.36
CA GLU A 1106 34.05 -26.51 11.49
C GLU A 1106 32.58 -26.60 11.07
N GLU A 1107 32.12 -25.71 10.19
CA GLU A 1107 30.77 -25.75 9.63
C GLU A 1107 30.53 -27.01 8.79
N ILE A 1108 31.50 -27.40 7.96
CA ILE A 1108 31.43 -28.65 7.17
C ILE A 1108 31.38 -29.88 8.09
N ARG A 1109 32.20 -29.94 9.14
CA ARG A 1109 32.17 -31.04 10.12
C ARG A 1109 30.80 -31.11 10.80
N ARG A 1110 30.25 -29.96 11.21
CA ARG A 1110 28.91 -29.90 11.83
C ARG A 1110 27.84 -30.43 10.87
N LYS A 1111 27.84 -30.00 9.60
CA LYS A 1111 26.91 -30.52 8.59
C LYS A 1111 27.03 -32.04 8.43
N LEU A 1112 28.26 -32.53 8.33
CA LEU A 1112 28.55 -33.96 8.20
C LEU A 1112 28.04 -34.75 9.42
N ASP A 1113 28.24 -34.24 10.64
CA ASP A 1113 27.78 -34.88 11.87
C ASP A 1113 26.23 -34.90 11.96
N ILE A 1114 25.55 -33.84 11.54
CA ILE A 1114 24.07 -33.77 11.54
C ILE A 1114 23.46 -34.87 10.67
N ILE A 1115 24.05 -35.12 9.49
CA ILE A 1115 23.54 -36.15 8.56
C ILE A 1115 24.14 -37.53 8.81
N GLY A 1116 24.95 -37.71 9.87
CA GLY A 1116 25.61 -38.98 10.18
C GLY A 1116 26.68 -39.41 9.16
N GLY A 1117 27.27 -38.46 8.44
CA GLY A 1117 28.24 -38.72 7.38
C GLY A 1117 29.64 -39.11 7.90
N GLN A 1118 30.30 -39.97 7.12
CA GLN A 1118 31.65 -40.46 7.39
C GLN A 1118 32.71 -39.54 6.78
N ARG A 1119 32.51 -39.15 5.52
CA ARG A 1119 33.48 -38.37 4.74
C ARG A 1119 32.80 -37.40 3.77
N VAL A 1120 33.44 -36.26 3.51
CA VAL A 1120 33.10 -35.33 2.43
C VAL A 1120 34.33 -34.91 1.63
N TYR A 1121 34.17 -34.86 0.30
CA TYR A 1121 35.14 -34.29 -0.63
C TYR A 1121 34.72 -32.88 -1.05
N ILE A 1122 35.55 -31.88 -0.75
CA ILE A 1122 35.36 -30.49 -1.20
C ILE A 1122 36.23 -30.27 -2.43
N ILE A 1123 35.63 -30.18 -3.61
CA ILE A 1123 36.34 -30.21 -4.89
C ILE A 1123 36.19 -28.88 -5.61
N ASN A 1124 37.26 -28.10 -5.67
CA ASN A 1124 37.28 -26.92 -6.51
C ASN A 1124 37.47 -27.33 -7.99
N ILE A 1125 36.76 -26.70 -8.93
CA ILE A 1125 36.79 -27.12 -10.35
C ILE A 1125 38.07 -26.64 -11.05
N LEU A 1126 38.42 -25.36 -10.94
CA LEU A 1126 39.57 -24.76 -11.61
C LEU A 1126 40.67 -24.35 -10.63
N ALA A 1127 41.94 -24.47 -11.05
CA ALA A 1127 43.10 -24.10 -10.24
C ALA A 1127 43.07 -22.65 -9.74
N VAL A 1128 43.53 -22.47 -8.50
CA VAL A 1128 43.79 -21.16 -7.87
C VAL A 1128 45.17 -21.22 -7.25
N ASP A 1129 46.07 -20.30 -7.61
CA ASP A 1129 47.50 -20.34 -7.25
C ASP A 1129 47.79 -20.36 -5.73
N SER A 1130 46.80 -20.00 -4.90
CA SER A 1130 46.91 -19.89 -3.43
C SER A 1130 46.21 -21.03 -2.66
N PHE A 1131 45.71 -22.08 -3.32
CA PHE A 1131 44.94 -23.13 -2.63
C PHE A 1131 45.82 -24.19 -1.96
N VAL A 1132 45.82 -24.23 -0.63
CA VAL A 1132 46.46 -25.30 0.16
C VAL A 1132 45.47 -26.43 0.42
N PRO A 1133 45.72 -27.68 -0.04
CA PRO A 1133 44.84 -28.81 0.21
C PRO A 1133 44.88 -29.27 1.68
N HIS A 1134 43.79 -29.87 2.15
CA HIS A 1134 43.65 -30.44 3.49
C HIS A 1134 43.05 -31.84 3.41
N ASN A 1135 43.49 -32.71 4.32
CA ASN A 1135 42.93 -34.05 4.44
C ASN A 1135 43.10 -34.52 5.89
N ASP A 1136 41.99 -34.67 6.61
CA ASP A 1136 41.94 -35.26 7.95
C ASP A 1136 41.17 -36.60 7.99
N GLY A 1137 40.91 -37.19 6.82
CA GLY A 1137 40.16 -38.44 6.67
C GLY A 1137 38.64 -38.29 6.70
N ARG A 1138 38.09 -37.23 7.31
CA ARG A 1138 36.65 -36.88 7.25
C ARG A 1138 36.38 -35.78 6.23
N ILE A 1139 37.24 -34.77 6.14
CA ILE A 1139 37.18 -33.71 5.13
C ILE A 1139 38.41 -33.81 4.24
N VAL A 1140 38.18 -33.96 2.94
CA VAL A 1140 39.22 -34.01 1.91
C VAL A 1140 39.02 -32.85 0.93
N GLU A 1141 39.93 -31.89 0.96
CA GLU A 1141 39.92 -30.72 0.07
C GLU A 1141 40.79 -30.97 -1.17
N ILE A 1142 40.17 -30.92 -2.35
CA ILE A 1142 40.81 -31.09 -3.64
C ILE A 1142 40.99 -29.72 -4.31
N PRO A 1143 42.23 -29.34 -4.68
CA PRO A 1143 42.58 -27.98 -5.11
C PRO A 1143 41.97 -27.57 -6.44
N CYS A 1144 41.92 -28.51 -7.39
CA CYS A 1144 41.33 -28.34 -8.71
C CYS A 1144 41.08 -29.70 -9.35
N LEU A 1145 39.97 -29.81 -10.08
CA LEU A 1145 39.67 -30.96 -10.92
C LEU A 1145 40.18 -30.78 -12.36
N LEU A 1146 40.27 -29.54 -12.82
CA LEU A 1146 40.82 -29.15 -14.12
C LEU A 1146 42.10 -28.31 -13.96
N ASN A 1147 43.10 -28.65 -14.75
CA ASN A 1147 44.31 -27.84 -14.93
C ASN A 1147 44.01 -26.60 -15.79
N THR A 1148 44.91 -25.63 -15.78
CA THR A 1148 44.78 -24.38 -16.57
C THR A 1148 44.74 -24.60 -18.08
N ASP A 1149 45.22 -25.75 -18.57
CA ASP A 1149 45.15 -26.17 -19.97
C ASP A 1149 43.85 -26.88 -20.36
N GLY A 1150 42.91 -27.07 -19.41
CA GLY A 1150 41.63 -27.74 -19.61
C GLY A 1150 41.67 -29.27 -19.47
N THR A 1151 42.83 -29.85 -19.12
CA THR A 1151 42.94 -31.30 -18.85
C THR A 1151 42.54 -31.65 -17.42
N ALA A 1152 42.09 -32.88 -17.19
CA ALA A 1152 41.75 -33.36 -15.84
C ALA A 1152 43.01 -33.50 -14.96
N ASN A 1153 42.89 -33.13 -13.68
CA ASN A 1153 43.98 -33.23 -12.72
C ASN A 1153 44.12 -34.68 -12.21
N GLU A 1154 45.06 -35.42 -12.78
CA GLU A 1154 45.38 -36.81 -12.41
C GLU A 1154 45.62 -37.03 -10.91
N LYS A 1155 46.22 -36.05 -10.20
CA LYS A 1155 46.45 -36.18 -8.75
C LYS A 1155 45.14 -36.08 -7.98
N ALA A 1156 44.25 -35.19 -8.39
CA ALA A 1156 42.91 -35.06 -7.81
C ALA A 1156 42.09 -36.34 -8.05
N LEU A 1157 42.10 -36.86 -9.28
CA LEU A 1157 41.37 -38.09 -9.64
C LEU A 1157 41.85 -39.31 -8.81
N ARG A 1158 43.15 -39.44 -8.56
CA ARG A 1158 43.69 -40.54 -7.73
C ARG A 1158 43.19 -40.53 -6.29
N LEU A 1159 42.89 -39.36 -5.71
CA LEU A 1159 42.35 -39.26 -4.36
C LEU A 1159 40.89 -39.76 -4.28
N LEU A 1160 40.19 -39.77 -5.41
CA LEU A 1160 38.78 -40.19 -5.52
C LEU A 1160 38.64 -41.65 -6.01
N LYS A 1161 39.66 -42.23 -6.65
CA LYS A 1161 39.64 -43.61 -7.17
C LYS A 1161 39.28 -44.68 -6.12
N GLY A 1162 39.60 -44.44 -4.85
CA GLY A 1162 39.32 -45.39 -3.76
C GLY A 1162 37.84 -45.52 -3.40
N GLU A 1163 37.00 -44.58 -3.85
CA GLU A 1163 35.55 -44.56 -3.60
C GLU A 1163 34.74 -45.16 -4.76
N CYS A 1164 35.40 -45.52 -5.87
CA CYS A 1164 34.78 -46.15 -7.03
C CYS A 1164 34.67 -47.66 -6.77
N ILE A 1165 33.45 -48.18 -6.58
CA ILE A 1165 33.17 -49.62 -6.51
C ILE A 1165 32.46 -50.04 -7.79
#